data_AF-A0A9P7TBR1-F1
#
_entry.id   AF-A0A9P7TBR1-F1
#
_cell.length_a   1.000
_cell.length_b   1.000
_cell.length_c   1.000
_cell.angle_alpha   90.00
_cell.angle_beta   90.00
_cell.angle_gamma   90.00
#
_symmetry.space_group_name_H-M   'P 1'
#
loop_
_entity.id
_entity.type
_entity.pdbx_description
1 polymer ?
#
loop_
_entity_poly.entity_id
_entity_poly.type
_entity_poly.pdbx_seq_one_letter_code
_entity_poly.pdbx_strand_id
1 'polypeptide(L)'
;MCYPPMLGMEKADVIGKLRQLMPVLPSDFKPAEKTQTEIVLSLVNHNPKERPSSADLLKSGKLPVQMESETIRRTLAGLADPSSPYYRKMLSTLFARPVDAAKDYAWDMFASTPSSEELLNQGFVKNILHSIFRHHGALEMPRSSIYPRSSHYGDNAVQLLDPNGTVLQLPYDLTMGNARMIAKQSAGSMPQRTFSFGSVYRDKQDTGQPTIFGEVDFDIVTTDALDLALKEAEVLKVLDEIVHTFPSLSQSQMCFHIGHSDLLQFIFEHCGVETTSRRLAADALSRLNIHNHTWQKVKMELRSPAIGVSATSVDELQKFDFRDTPNKAFSRLKTLFEGGDMYQRASSTMGHLKEVAEYAKRFGVATKIYVNPLNSIKENFYAGGFLFSCLYDKKVKDVFAAGGRYDHLIKEQRLKTGGRYEERHAIGFSLAWEWLARVSKTGGKSFMKKHEMDPGSIFMERRCDILVASFDMTLLRSAGLEILQLLWDHDISAEMAKDARSPEDLLSKHRDENYSWIIVVKPDSMLKIKTMHRKDVPDVDLPQSQLMAWLRPELKERDARAFSKLKSSASQAIEATGSSSGPQSEARQDQEVKVLVASTKSKKFNRRQVVDQAQISAANLVRSFLDGAILAIETTDQVISLLQETSLSDHESWKRMEQAVTMNERKYVRELHVQLDTWRAGYEGKGKSKHAFIYNFRTGTCVYYDLSA
;
A
#
# COMPACT_ATOMS: atom_id res chain seq x y z
N MET A 1 -6.32 19.93 67.68
CA MET A 1 -6.42 18.85 68.69
C MET A 1 -7.30 17.76 68.10
N CYS A 2 -6.76 16.59 67.82
CA CYS A 2 -7.57 15.42 67.46
C CYS A 2 -8.11 14.83 68.77
N TYR A 3 -9.41 14.97 69.02
CA TYR A 3 -10.06 14.60 70.27
C TYR A 3 -11.44 14.03 69.92
N PRO A 4 -12.00 13.10 70.72
CA PRO A 4 -13.34 12.57 70.48
C PRO A 4 -14.40 13.68 70.33
N PRO A 5 -15.47 13.45 69.55
CA PRO A 5 -16.56 14.41 69.42
C PRO A 5 -17.18 14.72 70.79
N MET A 6 -17.18 16.00 71.18
CA MET A 6 -17.75 16.46 72.45
C MET A 6 -19.21 16.88 72.28
N LEU A 7 -20.05 16.61 73.29
CA LEU A 7 -21.44 17.09 73.35
C LEU A 7 -21.53 18.46 74.05
N GLY A 8 -22.62 19.21 73.85
CA GLY A 8 -22.72 20.66 74.14
C GLY A 8 -22.05 21.18 75.43
N MET A 9 -22.42 20.64 76.60
CA MET A 9 -21.84 21.09 77.88
C MET A 9 -20.37 20.68 78.06
N GLU A 10 -20.01 19.46 77.64
CA GLU A 10 -18.62 18.96 77.68
C GLU A 10 -17.70 19.82 76.83
N LYS A 11 -18.16 20.25 75.65
CA LYS A 11 -17.45 21.16 74.76
C LYS A 11 -17.21 22.52 75.42
N ALA A 12 -18.21 23.06 76.11
CA ALA A 12 -18.10 24.35 76.79
C ALA A 12 -17.08 24.28 77.94
N ASP A 13 -17.07 23.21 78.72
CA ASP A 13 -16.11 22.99 79.81
C ASP A 13 -14.68 22.81 79.31
N VAL A 14 -14.48 21.97 78.28
CA VAL A 14 -13.13 21.72 77.73
C VAL A 14 -12.56 22.98 77.08
N ILE A 15 -13.34 23.66 76.24
CA ILE A 15 -12.89 24.91 75.60
C ILE A 15 -12.74 26.02 76.65
N GLY A 16 -13.59 26.07 77.67
CA GLY A 16 -13.49 27.02 78.77
C GLY A 16 -12.17 26.88 79.52
N LYS A 17 -11.76 25.65 79.83
CA LYS A 17 -10.46 25.34 80.47
C LYS A 17 -9.26 25.67 79.57
N LEU A 18 -9.37 25.47 78.26
CA LEU A 18 -8.34 25.86 77.29
C LEU A 18 -8.20 27.39 77.14
N ARG A 19 -9.26 28.15 77.43
CA ARG A 19 -9.27 29.63 77.37
C ARG A 19 -8.86 30.29 78.69
N GLN A 20 -8.45 29.55 79.71
CA GLN A 20 -7.93 30.15 80.95
C GLN A 20 -6.59 30.85 80.69
N LEU A 21 -6.18 31.77 81.58
CA LEU A 21 -4.87 32.45 81.50
C LEU A 21 -3.71 31.45 81.46
N MET A 22 -3.85 30.34 82.18
CA MET A 22 -3.05 29.14 82.02
C MET A 22 -3.91 28.05 81.37
N PRO A 23 -3.75 27.76 80.07
CA PRO A 23 -4.55 26.76 79.38
C PRO A 23 -4.39 25.37 80.00
N VAL A 24 -5.51 24.74 80.36
CA VAL A 24 -5.52 23.36 80.88
C VAL A 24 -6.06 22.44 79.80
N LEU A 25 -5.24 21.47 79.37
CA LEU A 25 -5.64 20.42 78.44
C LEU A 25 -6.48 19.35 79.16
N PRO A 26 -7.42 18.68 78.46
CA PRO A 26 -8.17 17.56 79.02
C PRO A 26 -7.24 16.45 79.55
N SER A 27 -7.57 15.84 80.69
CA SER A 27 -6.73 14.82 81.35
C SER A 27 -6.60 13.51 80.55
N ASP A 28 -7.56 13.26 79.68
CA ASP A 28 -7.62 12.14 78.74
C ASP A 28 -6.97 12.47 77.37
N PHE A 29 -6.60 13.74 77.12
CA PHE A 29 -5.80 14.11 75.95
C PHE A 29 -4.33 13.70 76.16
N LYS A 30 -3.99 12.50 75.71
CA LYS A 30 -2.64 11.91 75.79
C LYS A 30 -2.06 11.69 74.39
N PRO A 31 -1.55 12.75 73.73
CA PRO A 31 -0.94 12.59 72.41
C PRO A 31 0.32 11.73 72.49
N ALA A 32 0.60 10.97 71.42
CA ALA A 32 1.78 10.12 71.34
C ALA A 32 3.09 10.93 71.35
N GLU A 33 3.05 12.16 70.80
CA GLU A 33 4.21 13.04 70.70
C GLU A 33 3.97 14.34 71.50
N LYS A 34 4.98 14.73 72.29
CA LYS A 34 4.95 15.99 73.07
C LYS A 34 4.78 17.23 72.19
N THR A 35 5.25 17.16 70.94
CA THR A 35 5.16 18.23 69.95
C THR A 35 3.72 18.66 69.67
N GLN A 36 2.76 17.73 69.70
CA GLN A 36 1.35 18.04 69.48
C GLN A 36 0.78 18.90 70.60
N THR A 37 1.16 18.62 71.85
CA THR A 37 0.80 19.42 73.02
C THR A 37 1.35 20.83 72.92
N GLU A 38 2.63 20.97 72.53
CA GLU A 38 3.26 22.28 72.37
C GLU A 38 2.61 23.12 71.27
N ILE A 39 2.26 22.52 70.13
CA ILE A 39 1.55 23.22 69.05
C ILE A 39 0.19 23.72 69.54
N VAL A 40 -0.60 22.86 70.23
CA VAL A 40 -1.91 23.27 70.75
C VAL A 40 -1.77 24.43 71.73
N LEU A 41 -0.84 24.35 72.68
CA LEU A 41 -0.59 25.44 73.64
C LEU A 41 -0.14 26.74 72.97
N SER A 42 0.67 26.67 71.91
CA SER A 42 1.09 27.85 71.15
C SER A 42 -0.08 28.54 70.42
N LEU A 43 -1.07 27.78 69.97
CA LEU A 43 -2.23 28.30 69.23
C LEU A 43 -3.31 28.90 70.14
N VAL A 44 -3.42 28.43 71.39
CA VAL A 44 -4.41 28.94 72.36
C VAL A 44 -3.90 30.11 73.21
N ASN A 45 -2.72 30.65 72.91
CA ASN A 45 -2.17 31.83 73.59
C ASN A 45 -3.14 33.02 73.49
N HIS A 46 -3.39 33.75 74.58
CA HIS A 46 -4.31 34.89 74.60
C HIS A 46 -3.85 36.05 73.72
N ASN A 47 -2.53 36.27 73.59
CA ASN A 47 -2.00 37.31 72.72
C ASN A 47 -2.01 36.83 71.25
N PRO A 48 -2.85 37.41 70.36
CA PRO A 48 -2.94 36.94 68.98
C PRO A 48 -1.63 37.13 68.19
N LYS A 49 -0.78 38.09 68.59
CA LYS A 49 0.52 38.34 67.93
C LYS A 49 1.57 37.27 68.22
N GLU A 50 1.42 36.53 69.33
CA GLU A 50 2.33 35.46 69.72
C GLU A 50 1.90 34.08 69.19
N ARG A 51 0.69 33.99 68.61
CA ARG A 51 0.24 32.76 67.97
C ARG A 51 1.03 32.58 66.67
N PRO A 52 1.67 31.42 66.45
CA PRO A 52 2.44 31.21 65.24
C PRO A 52 1.52 31.19 64.01
N SER A 53 1.95 31.81 62.92
CA SER A 53 1.27 31.67 61.64
C SER A 53 1.46 30.26 61.06
N SER A 54 0.69 29.92 60.02
CA SER A 54 0.88 28.65 59.29
C SER A 54 2.30 28.54 58.73
N ALA A 55 2.90 29.64 58.27
CA ALA A 55 4.27 29.68 57.78
C ALA A 55 5.30 29.47 58.91
N ASP A 56 5.04 29.99 60.11
CA ASP A 56 5.94 29.83 61.26
C ASP A 56 5.91 28.40 61.79
N LEU A 57 4.72 27.77 61.83
CA LEU A 57 4.58 26.36 62.21
C LEU A 57 5.32 25.43 61.25
N LEU A 58 5.24 25.67 59.94
CA LEU A 58 5.98 24.89 58.93
C LEU A 58 7.51 25.03 59.07
N LYS A 59 8.00 26.21 59.47
CA LYS A 59 9.44 26.47 59.68
C LYS A 59 9.95 26.03 61.05
N SER A 60 9.07 25.84 62.02
CA SER A 60 9.43 25.54 63.42
C SER A 60 10.03 24.15 63.65
N GLY A 61 10.01 23.26 62.64
CA GLY A 61 10.46 21.87 62.77
C GLY A 61 9.55 20.99 63.63
N LYS A 62 8.42 21.53 64.12
CA LYS A 62 7.43 20.83 64.97
C LYS A 62 6.41 20.02 64.16
N LEU A 63 6.37 20.21 62.85
CA LEU A 63 5.58 19.37 61.94
C LEU A 63 6.51 18.36 61.26
N PRO A 64 6.10 17.09 61.10
CA PRO A 64 6.89 16.11 60.37
C PRO A 64 7.13 16.60 58.94
N VAL A 65 8.39 16.90 58.61
CA VAL A 65 8.77 17.39 57.29
C VAL A 65 8.75 16.21 56.33
N GLN A 66 7.87 16.23 55.33
CA GLN A 66 7.93 15.28 54.20
C GLN A 66 9.13 15.63 53.30
N MET A 67 10.36 15.44 53.81
CA MET A 67 11.64 15.81 53.17
C MET A 67 11.97 15.02 51.90
N GLU A 68 11.35 13.85 51.71
CA GLU A 68 11.66 13.00 50.56
C GLU A 68 11.21 13.66 49.24
N SER A 69 10.04 14.31 49.23
CA SER A 69 9.46 14.84 47.99
C SER A 69 10.21 16.04 47.41
N GLU A 70 10.76 16.94 48.22
CA GLU A 70 11.43 18.17 47.72
C GLU A 70 12.80 17.86 47.12
N THR A 71 13.59 17.01 47.78
CA THR A 71 14.92 16.60 47.32
C THR A 71 14.82 15.70 46.09
N ILE A 72 13.86 14.77 46.09
CA ILE A 72 13.56 13.94 44.91
C ILE A 72 13.06 14.83 43.77
N ARG A 73 12.18 15.81 44.00
CA ARG A 73 11.76 16.77 42.96
C ARG A 73 12.91 17.58 42.40
N ARG A 74 13.83 18.08 43.24
CA ARG A 74 15.01 18.81 42.76
C ARG A 74 15.95 17.92 41.97
N THR A 75 16.11 16.66 42.37
CA THR A 75 16.90 15.67 41.63
C THR A 75 16.24 15.29 40.30
N LEU A 76 14.92 15.10 40.28
CA LEU A 76 14.11 14.87 39.08
C LEU A 76 14.09 16.08 38.14
N ALA A 77 14.10 17.30 38.69
CA ALA A 77 14.23 18.52 37.90
C ALA A 77 15.63 18.64 37.29
N GLY A 78 16.68 18.33 38.06
CA GLY A 78 18.07 18.27 37.56
C GLY A 78 18.33 17.12 36.56
N LEU A 79 17.48 16.09 36.59
CA LEU A 79 17.43 15.00 35.60
C LEU A 79 16.81 15.43 34.27
N ALA A 80 15.86 16.37 34.31
CA ALA A 80 15.20 16.91 33.13
C ALA A 80 16.01 18.02 32.44
N ASP A 81 17.09 18.51 33.06
CA ASP A 81 17.94 19.59 32.54
C ASP A 81 19.22 19.05 31.88
N PRO A 82 19.35 19.14 30.54
CA PRO A 82 20.56 18.72 29.83
C PRO A 82 21.83 19.49 30.21
N SER A 83 21.69 20.69 30.80
CA SER A 83 22.82 21.52 31.23
C SER A 83 23.38 21.12 32.61
N SER A 84 22.70 20.22 33.32
CA SER A 84 23.13 19.71 34.62
C SER A 84 24.47 18.96 34.51
N PRO A 85 25.44 19.22 35.41
CA PRO A 85 26.75 18.54 35.38
C PRO A 85 26.65 17.03 35.64
N TYR A 86 25.55 16.57 36.23
CA TYR A 86 25.32 15.15 36.53
C TYR A 86 24.59 14.41 35.40
N TYR A 87 24.00 15.13 34.44
CA TYR A 87 23.13 14.57 33.40
C TYR A 87 23.79 13.42 32.62
N ARG A 88 25.00 13.65 32.09
CA ARG A 88 25.76 12.64 31.34
C ARG A 88 26.12 11.40 32.18
N LYS A 89 26.53 11.62 33.44
CA LYS A 89 26.89 10.51 34.35
C LYS A 89 25.67 9.64 34.66
N MET A 90 24.52 10.27 34.86
CA MET A 90 23.26 9.55 35.10
C MET A 90 22.81 8.74 33.88
N LEU A 91 22.81 9.35 32.68
CA LEU A 91 22.52 8.62 31.44
C LEU A 91 23.45 7.42 31.28
N SER A 92 24.76 7.61 31.44
CA SER A 92 25.73 6.51 31.34
C SER A 92 25.43 5.36 32.33
N THR A 93 24.92 5.68 33.52
CA THR A 93 24.56 4.69 34.53
C THR A 93 23.27 3.94 34.16
N LEU A 94 22.30 4.63 33.55
CA LEU A 94 21.07 4.01 33.05
C LEU A 94 21.36 3.03 31.90
N PHE A 95 22.21 3.43 30.94
CA PHE A 95 22.60 2.56 29.82
C PHE A 95 23.53 1.41 30.23
N ALA A 96 24.27 1.52 31.33
CA ALA A 96 25.12 0.46 31.85
C ALA A 96 24.37 -0.64 32.63
N ARG A 97 23.06 -0.47 32.85
CA ARG A 97 22.26 -1.44 33.61
C ARG A 97 22.14 -2.76 32.83
N PRO A 98 22.50 -3.91 33.41
CA PRO A 98 22.32 -5.19 32.75
C PRO A 98 20.83 -5.47 32.54
N VAL A 99 20.50 -6.04 31.37
CA VAL A 99 19.16 -6.53 31.08
C VAL A 99 18.93 -7.83 31.86
N ASP A 100 17.77 -7.94 32.48
CA ASP A 100 17.34 -9.17 33.15
C ASP A 100 17.11 -10.27 32.11
N ALA A 101 17.75 -11.43 32.27
CA ALA A 101 17.64 -12.56 31.35
C ALA A 101 16.19 -13.02 31.14
N ALA A 102 15.33 -12.91 32.17
CA ALA A 102 13.92 -13.25 32.02
C ALA A 102 13.18 -12.24 31.12
N LYS A 103 13.54 -10.95 31.18
CA LYS A 103 12.98 -9.92 30.30
C LYS A 103 13.49 -10.04 28.87
N ASP A 104 14.77 -10.37 28.72
CA ASP A 104 15.40 -10.63 27.43
C ASP A 104 14.71 -11.81 26.72
N TYR A 105 14.52 -12.93 27.42
CA TYR A 105 13.76 -14.07 26.88
C TYR A 105 12.29 -13.72 26.58
N ALA A 106 11.62 -13.00 27.48
CA ALA A 106 10.22 -12.61 27.29
C ALA A 106 10.00 -11.63 26.14
N TRP A 107 11.04 -10.87 25.75
CA TRP A 107 11.00 -9.91 24.64
C TRP A 107 10.57 -10.58 23.33
N ASP A 108 11.16 -11.74 23.03
CA ASP A 108 10.94 -12.48 21.78
C ASP A 108 9.82 -13.53 21.86
N MET A 109 9.25 -13.76 23.05
CA MET A 109 8.30 -14.85 23.29
C MET A 109 7.04 -14.80 22.40
N PHE A 110 6.64 -13.60 21.98
CA PHE A 110 5.47 -13.37 21.11
C PHE A 110 5.85 -12.94 19.69
N ALA A 111 7.13 -12.97 19.34
CA ALA A 111 7.59 -12.66 17.99
C ALA A 111 7.17 -13.79 17.04
N SER A 112 6.28 -13.49 16.09
CA SER A 112 5.88 -14.47 15.07
C SER A 112 6.90 -14.44 13.94
N THR A 113 7.57 -15.57 13.70
CA THR A 113 8.38 -15.74 12.50
C THR A 113 7.47 -16.10 11.33
N PRO A 114 7.51 -15.38 10.19
CA PRO A 114 6.69 -15.71 9.04
C PRO A 114 7.08 -17.07 8.46
N SER A 115 6.09 -17.83 8.00
CA SER A 115 6.32 -19.09 7.29
C SER A 115 6.92 -18.85 5.89
N SER A 116 7.55 -19.89 5.30
CA SER A 116 8.10 -19.81 3.94
C SER A 116 7.05 -19.40 2.90
N GLU A 117 5.82 -19.93 3.02
CA GLU A 117 4.69 -19.58 2.14
C GLU A 117 4.30 -18.09 2.28
N GLU A 118 4.24 -17.57 3.52
CA GLU A 118 3.95 -16.15 3.76
C GLU A 118 5.03 -15.24 3.17
N LEU A 119 6.31 -15.61 3.29
CA LEU A 119 7.42 -14.87 2.70
C LEU A 119 7.36 -14.83 1.17
N LEU A 120 7.02 -15.96 0.53
CA LEU A 120 6.83 -16.01 -0.93
C LEU A 120 5.66 -15.13 -1.37
N ASN A 121 4.52 -15.20 -0.68
CA ASN A 121 3.37 -14.36 -0.97
C ASN A 121 3.68 -12.88 -0.78
N GLN A 122 4.45 -12.53 0.26
CA GLN A 122 4.92 -11.17 0.49
C GLN A 122 5.83 -10.70 -0.64
N GLY A 123 6.80 -11.51 -1.06
CA GLY A 123 7.67 -11.22 -2.21
C GLY A 123 6.86 -10.93 -3.48
N PHE A 124 5.89 -11.78 -3.79
CA PHE A 124 5.03 -11.65 -4.96
C PHE A 124 4.20 -10.37 -4.95
N VAL A 125 3.51 -10.10 -3.85
CA VAL A 125 2.73 -8.87 -3.67
C VAL A 125 3.64 -7.64 -3.81
N LYS A 126 4.82 -7.67 -3.19
CA LYS A 126 5.79 -6.57 -3.27
C LYS A 126 6.24 -6.32 -4.71
N ASN A 127 6.49 -7.39 -5.48
CA ASN A 127 6.86 -7.30 -6.90
C ASN A 127 5.73 -6.68 -7.76
N ILE A 128 4.49 -7.09 -7.54
CA ILE A 128 3.32 -6.50 -8.23
C ILE A 128 3.20 -5.02 -7.91
N LEU A 129 3.23 -4.65 -6.62
CA LEU A 129 3.13 -3.26 -6.19
C LEU A 129 4.26 -2.41 -6.78
N HIS A 130 5.50 -2.93 -6.75
CA HIS A 130 6.65 -2.29 -7.37
C HIS A 130 6.41 -2.08 -8.88
N SER A 131 5.87 -3.07 -9.60
CA SER A 131 5.53 -2.93 -11.03
C SER A 131 4.46 -1.85 -11.27
N ILE A 132 3.41 -1.79 -10.45
CA ILE A 132 2.37 -0.76 -10.55
C ILE A 132 2.99 0.62 -10.34
N PHE A 133 3.76 0.83 -9.26
CA PHE A 133 4.36 2.14 -8.99
C PHE A 133 5.33 2.58 -10.08
N ARG A 134 6.11 1.65 -10.64
CA ARG A 134 7.00 1.92 -11.78
C ARG A 134 6.23 2.25 -13.06
N HIS A 135 5.04 1.67 -13.26
CA HIS A 135 4.16 2.02 -14.39
C HIS A 135 3.73 3.49 -14.33
N HIS A 136 3.56 4.04 -13.12
CA HIS A 136 3.30 5.46 -12.89
C HIS A 136 4.58 6.31 -12.79
N GLY A 137 5.75 5.77 -13.17
CA GLY A 137 7.01 6.50 -13.19
C GLY A 137 7.59 6.83 -11.81
N ALA A 138 7.13 6.17 -10.74
CA ALA A 138 7.64 6.40 -9.41
C ALA A 138 8.95 5.66 -9.14
N LEU A 139 9.80 6.27 -8.30
CA LEU A 139 11.08 5.69 -7.87
C LEU A 139 11.01 5.24 -6.41
N GLU A 140 11.62 4.10 -6.09
CA GLU A 140 11.76 3.68 -4.70
C GLU A 140 12.74 4.62 -3.98
N MET A 141 12.29 5.22 -2.88
CA MET A 141 13.08 6.17 -2.11
C MET A 141 13.08 5.77 -0.63
N PRO A 142 14.23 5.38 -0.05
CA PRO A 142 14.29 4.98 1.35
C PRO A 142 13.97 6.16 2.28
N ARG A 143 13.26 5.88 3.37
CA ARG A 143 12.87 6.88 4.39
C ARG A 143 13.63 6.68 5.70
N SER A 144 13.69 7.72 6.52
CA SER A 144 14.36 7.68 7.83
C SER A 144 13.62 6.73 8.77
N SER A 145 14.33 5.70 9.25
CA SER A 145 13.77 4.67 10.15
C SER A 145 13.74 5.06 11.63
N ILE A 146 14.23 6.25 11.98
CA ILE A 146 14.16 6.81 13.33
C ILE A 146 14.26 8.35 13.24
N TYR A 147 13.52 9.07 14.08
CA TYR A 147 13.55 10.53 14.12
C TYR A 147 13.15 11.09 15.49
N PRO A 148 13.51 12.34 15.83
CA PRO A 148 13.03 13.02 17.04
C PRO A 148 11.50 12.91 17.23
N ARG A 149 11.06 12.73 18.49
CA ARG A 149 9.64 12.55 18.84
C ARG A 149 8.74 13.62 18.23
N SER A 150 7.63 13.19 17.65
CA SER A 150 6.59 14.05 17.10
C SER A 150 5.42 14.18 18.08
N SER A 151 4.79 15.35 18.13
CA SER A 151 3.57 15.64 18.92
C SER A 151 2.28 15.19 18.22
N HIS A 152 2.39 14.63 17.02
CA HIS A 152 1.25 14.19 16.22
C HIS A 152 0.69 12.83 16.64
N TYR A 153 1.48 12.00 17.31
CA TYR A 153 1.11 10.65 17.71
C TYR A 153 0.81 10.56 19.21
N GLY A 154 -0.05 9.61 19.58
CA GLY A 154 -0.41 9.34 20.97
C GLY A 154 0.63 8.48 21.70
N ASP A 155 0.22 7.96 22.86
CA ASP A 155 1.08 7.20 23.77
C ASP A 155 1.49 5.81 23.25
N ASN A 156 0.93 5.37 22.13
CA ASN A 156 1.26 4.11 21.46
C ASN A 156 2.40 4.24 20.43
N ALA A 157 3.06 5.40 20.35
CA ALA A 157 4.27 5.57 19.56
C ALA A 157 5.50 5.06 20.32
N VAL A 158 6.30 4.20 19.69
CA VAL A 158 7.53 3.67 20.30
C VAL A 158 8.56 4.78 20.45
N GLN A 159 8.95 5.04 21.70
CA GLN A 159 9.91 6.07 22.06
C GLN A 159 11.23 5.44 22.52
N LEU A 160 12.33 6.01 22.04
CA LEU A 160 13.68 5.56 22.37
C LEU A 160 14.45 6.76 22.92
N LEU A 161 15.26 6.54 23.95
CA LEU A 161 16.19 7.56 24.43
C LEU A 161 17.56 7.29 23.83
N ASP A 162 18.20 8.29 23.23
CA ASP A 162 19.60 8.16 22.81
C ASP A 162 20.56 8.44 23.99
N PRO A 163 21.85 8.09 23.88
CA PRO A 163 22.84 8.38 24.93
C PRO A 163 23.05 9.88 25.23
N ASN A 164 22.60 10.77 24.34
CA ASN A 164 22.62 12.22 24.56
C ASN A 164 21.36 12.73 25.27
N GLY A 165 20.39 11.84 25.55
CA GLY A 165 19.12 12.14 26.18
C GLY A 165 18.07 12.76 25.25
N THR A 166 18.26 12.66 23.95
CA THR A 166 17.27 13.00 22.93
C THR A 166 16.21 11.90 22.87
N VAL A 167 14.95 12.29 22.98
CA VAL A 167 13.83 11.37 22.76
C VAL A 167 13.59 11.21 21.26
N LEU A 168 13.92 10.02 20.77
CA LEU A 168 13.69 9.55 19.42
C LEU A 168 12.39 8.73 19.38
N GLN A 169 11.90 8.51 18.16
CA GLN A 169 10.69 7.76 17.90
C GLN A 169 10.90 6.90 16.65
N LEU A 170 10.42 5.66 16.71
CA LEU A 170 10.31 4.82 15.52
C LEU A 170 9.10 5.26 14.65
N PRO A 171 9.12 4.96 13.33
CA PRO A 171 8.05 5.32 12.41
C PRO A 171 6.70 4.80 12.89
N TYR A 172 5.77 5.72 13.19
CA TYR A 172 4.36 5.37 13.35
C TYR A 172 3.70 5.26 11.97
N ASP A 173 4.12 6.08 11.02
CA ASP A 173 3.83 5.92 9.60
C ASP A 173 5.04 6.36 8.78
N LEU A 174 5.00 6.10 7.48
CA LEU A 174 6.06 6.49 6.56
C LEU A 174 5.89 7.94 6.06
N THR A 175 4.73 8.55 6.26
CA THR A 175 4.39 9.90 5.80
C THR A 175 5.15 10.98 6.57
N MET A 176 5.23 10.88 7.90
CA MET A 176 5.97 11.85 8.73
C MET A 176 7.47 11.85 8.41
N GLY A 177 8.07 10.68 8.24
CA GLY A 177 9.48 10.55 7.84
C GLY A 177 9.75 11.25 6.51
N ASN A 178 8.82 11.13 5.56
CA ASN A 178 8.90 11.80 4.27
C ASN A 178 8.73 13.31 4.37
N ALA A 179 7.73 13.79 5.10
CA ALA A 179 7.50 15.21 5.29
C ALA A 179 8.74 15.90 5.89
N ARG A 180 9.40 15.25 6.85
CA ARG A 180 10.68 15.72 7.43
C ARG A 180 11.82 15.77 6.42
N MET A 181 11.90 14.80 5.52
CA MET A 181 12.92 14.76 4.46
C MET A 181 12.66 15.86 3.42
N ILE A 182 11.42 15.99 2.94
CA ILE A 182 11.00 17.00 1.97
C ILE A 182 11.23 18.41 2.53
N ALA A 183 10.95 18.62 3.82
CA ALA A 183 11.13 19.92 4.48
C ALA A 183 12.59 20.36 4.62
N LYS A 184 13.53 19.42 4.74
CA LYS A 184 14.97 19.70 4.89
C LYS A 184 15.67 20.03 3.58
N GLN A 185 15.13 19.58 2.45
CA GLN A 185 15.71 19.82 1.14
C GLN A 185 15.32 21.21 0.63
N SER A 186 16.22 22.16 0.80
CA SER A 186 16.01 23.56 0.37
C SER A 186 16.41 23.82 -1.09
N ALA A 187 17.19 22.95 -1.73
CA ALA A 187 17.66 23.11 -3.10
C ALA A 187 17.89 21.75 -3.79
N GLY A 188 17.42 21.58 -5.02
CA GLY A 188 17.65 20.40 -5.87
C GLY A 188 16.37 19.79 -6.46
N SER A 189 16.51 19.14 -7.61
CA SER A 189 15.45 18.37 -8.25
C SER A 189 15.11 17.15 -7.41
N MET A 190 13.92 17.14 -6.81
CA MET A 190 13.38 15.95 -6.16
C MET A 190 12.63 15.09 -7.17
N PRO A 191 12.71 13.75 -7.07
CA PRO A 191 11.84 12.89 -7.85
C PRO A 191 10.39 13.26 -7.55
N GLN A 192 9.63 13.58 -8.61
CA GLN A 192 8.23 14.00 -8.47
C GLN A 192 7.36 12.88 -7.92
N ARG A 193 7.68 11.62 -8.22
CA ARG A 193 6.90 10.44 -7.82
C ARG A 193 7.81 9.45 -7.13
N THR A 194 7.43 9.07 -5.93
CA THR A 194 8.24 8.16 -5.11
C THR A 194 7.37 7.16 -4.39
N PHE A 195 7.93 6.01 -4.07
CA PHE A 195 7.30 5.06 -3.16
C PHE A 195 8.33 4.51 -2.17
N SER A 196 7.87 3.99 -1.03
CA SER A 196 8.74 3.35 -0.04
C SER A 196 8.00 2.22 0.65
N PHE A 197 8.64 1.06 0.71
CA PHE A 197 8.26 0.03 1.66
C PHE A 197 8.97 0.28 2.99
N GLY A 198 8.27 0.09 4.10
CA GLY A 198 8.86 0.27 5.42
C GLY A 198 8.06 -0.43 6.52
N SER A 199 8.68 -0.57 7.68
CA SER A 199 8.03 -1.11 8.87
C SER A 199 7.54 0.03 9.76
N VAL A 200 6.30 -0.09 10.24
CA VAL A 200 5.71 0.84 11.20
C VAL A 200 5.49 0.15 12.54
N TYR A 201 5.66 0.91 13.62
CA TYR A 201 5.75 0.39 14.97
C TYR A 201 4.61 0.93 15.84
N ARG A 202 4.00 0.05 16.63
CA ARG A 202 2.99 0.39 17.65
C ARG A 202 3.40 -0.20 18.98
N ASP A 203 3.58 0.65 19.97
CA ASP A 203 3.84 0.23 21.33
C ASP A 203 2.57 -0.43 21.91
N LYS A 204 2.73 -1.61 22.50
CA LYS A 204 1.66 -2.34 23.20
C LYS A 204 1.54 -1.90 24.66
N GLN A 205 2.48 -1.08 25.15
CA GLN A 205 2.63 -0.69 26.55
C GLN A 205 2.87 -1.90 27.47
N ASP A 206 3.35 -3.00 26.91
CA ASP A 206 3.84 -4.18 27.63
C ASP A 206 5.38 -4.22 27.61
N THR A 207 5.98 -5.25 28.20
CA THR A 207 7.44 -5.41 28.23
C THR A 207 7.99 -6.17 27.02
N GLY A 208 7.18 -6.40 25.98
CA GLY A 208 7.55 -7.20 24.82
C GLY A 208 7.86 -6.36 23.59
N GLN A 209 8.11 -7.04 22.47
CA GLN A 209 8.29 -6.37 21.19
C GLN A 209 7.06 -5.54 20.79
N PRO A 210 7.28 -4.34 20.20
CA PRO A 210 6.21 -3.56 19.62
C PRO A 210 5.52 -4.33 18.49
N THR A 211 4.29 -3.95 18.19
CA THR A 211 3.62 -4.50 17.01
C THR A 211 4.23 -3.88 15.77
N ILE A 212 4.67 -4.72 14.84
CA ILE A 212 5.33 -4.32 13.60
C ILE A 212 4.42 -4.72 12.43
N PHE A 213 4.22 -3.80 11.49
CA PHE A 213 3.51 -4.08 10.24
C PHE A 213 4.24 -3.44 9.06
N GLY A 214 4.17 -4.09 7.91
CA GLY A 214 4.65 -3.54 6.65
C GLY A 214 3.68 -2.53 6.06
N GLU A 215 4.14 -1.30 5.87
CA GLU A 215 3.45 -0.21 5.20
C GLU A 215 4.17 0.11 3.88
N VAL A 216 3.39 0.51 2.89
CA VAL A 216 3.89 1.07 1.64
C VAL A 216 3.23 2.41 1.39
N ASP A 217 4.07 3.41 1.13
CA ASP A 217 3.63 4.75 0.77
C ASP A 217 3.93 5.00 -0.71
N PHE A 218 2.99 5.62 -1.42
CA PHE A 218 3.19 6.21 -2.74
C PHE A 218 2.88 7.70 -2.65
N ASP A 219 3.81 8.55 -3.10
CA ASP A 219 3.74 9.99 -2.95
C ASP A 219 4.14 10.72 -4.23
N ILE A 220 3.38 11.76 -4.55
CA ILE A 220 3.66 12.75 -5.59
C ILE A 220 4.01 14.07 -4.92
N VAL A 221 5.19 14.61 -5.18
CA VAL A 221 5.68 15.90 -4.69
C VAL A 221 5.87 16.86 -5.87
N THR A 222 5.24 18.02 -5.81
CA THR A 222 5.30 19.05 -6.85
C THR A 222 5.54 20.43 -6.25
N THR A 223 6.16 21.32 -7.01
CA THR A 223 6.25 22.75 -6.68
C THR A 223 5.18 23.57 -7.41
N ASP A 224 4.50 22.95 -8.39
CA ASP A 224 3.39 23.54 -9.12
C ASP A 224 2.06 23.36 -8.36
N ALA A 225 1.40 24.49 -8.09
CA ALA A 225 0.11 24.56 -7.40
C ALA A 225 -1.10 24.53 -8.35
N LEU A 226 -0.91 24.60 -9.67
CA LEU A 226 -2.01 24.64 -10.65
C LEU A 226 -2.63 23.25 -10.86
N ASP A 227 -1.80 22.21 -10.92
CA ASP A 227 -2.22 20.84 -11.26
C ASP A 227 -2.52 19.96 -10.02
N LEU A 228 -2.83 20.55 -8.86
CA LEU A 228 -3.02 19.77 -7.62
C LEU A 228 -4.17 18.76 -7.73
N ALA A 229 -5.32 19.16 -8.30
CA ALA A 229 -6.45 18.26 -8.50
C ALA A 229 -6.11 17.09 -9.45
N LEU A 230 -5.25 17.33 -10.44
CA LEU A 230 -4.77 16.29 -11.35
C LEU A 230 -3.86 15.29 -10.62
N LYS A 231 -2.93 15.76 -9.78
CA LYS A 231 -2.06 14.89 -8.97
C LYS A 231 -2.86 14.09 -7.94
N GLU A 232 -3.88 14.69 -7.35
CA GLU A 232 -4.82 14.01 -6.45
C GLU A 232 -5.59 12.89 -7.15
N ALA A 233 -6.09 13.13 -8.36
CA ALA A 233 -6.74 12.10 -9.16
C ALA A 233 -5.78 10.99 -9.62
N GLU A 234 -4.52 11.33 -9.91
CA GLU A 234 -3.47 10.36 -10.28
C GLU A 234 -3.22 9.37 -9.14
N VAL A 235 -3.13 9.85 -7.90
CA VAL A 235 -2.96 9.00 -6.71
C VAL A 235 -4.16 8.04 -6.51
N LEU A 236 -5.39 8.51 -6.77
CA LEU A 236 -6.57 7.63 -6.79
C LEU A 236 -6.47 6.56 -7.88
N LYS A 237 -5.92 6.88 -9.05
CA LYS A 237 -5.74 5.93 -10.15
C LYS A 237 -4.73 4.84 -9.80
N VAL A 238 -3.61 5.18 -9.17
CA VAL A 238 -2.63 4.17 -8.70
C VAL A 238 -3.31 3.18 -7.75
N LEU A 239 -4.10 3.68 -6.81
CA LEU A 239 -4.79 2.83 -5.84
C LEU A 239 -5.92 2.00 -6.48
N ASP A 240 -6.60 2.56 -7.48
CA ASP A 240 -7.60 1.84 -8.30
C ASP A 240 -6.96 0.67 -9.07
N GLU A 241 -5.76 0.85 -9.62
CA GLU A 241 -5.02 -0.23 -10.29
C GLU A 241 -4.60 -1.33 -9.31
N ILE A 242 -4.17 -0.98 -8.10
CA ILE A 242 -3.91 -1.97 -7.04
C ILE A 242 -5.18 -2.78 -6.77
N VAL A 243 -6.32 -2.12 -6.56
CA VAL A 243 -7.61 -2.78 -6.30
C VAL A 243 -8.00 -3.76 -7.42
N HIS A 244 -7.79 -3.39 -8.68
CA HIS A 244 -8.17 -4.23 -9.81
C HIS A 244 -7.14 -5.32 -10.15
N THR A 245 -5.88 -5.15 -9.75
CA THR A 245 -4.82 -6.14 -9.99
C THR A 245 -4.94 -7.35 -9.07
N PHE A 246 -5.39 -7.17 -7.82
CA PHE A 246 -5.54 -8.26 -6.86
C PHE A 246 -6.98 -8.82 -6.88
N PRO A 247 -7.21 -10.09 -7.28
CA PRO A 247 -8.56 -10.65 -7.41
C PRO A 247 -9.37 -10.69 -6.10
N SER A 248 -8.70 -10.83 -4.96
CA SER A 248 -9.32 -10.76 -3.63
C SER A 248 -9.99 -9.39 -3.36
N LEU A 249 -9.44 -8.33 -3.95
CA LEU A 249 -9.96 -6.97 -3.86
C LEU A 249 -11.00 -6.69 -4.94
N SER A 250 -10.71 -7.03 -6.19
CA SER A 250 -11.61 -6.71 -7.32
C SER A 250 -12.96 -7.45 -7.26
N GLN A 251 -13.00 -8.63 -6.64
CA GLN A 251 -14.25 -9.35 -6.36
C GLN A 251 -15.03 -8.75 -5.17
N SER A 252 -14.37 -7.94 -4.33
CA SER A 252 -15.00 -7.25 -3.22
C SER A 252 -15.57 -5.91 -3.67
N GLN A 253 -16.66 -5.46 -3.04
CA GLN A 253 -17.18 -4.12 -3.28
C GLN A 253 -16.23 -3.10 -2.64
N MET A 254 -15.44 -2.41 -3.46
CA MET A 254 -14.53 -1.34 -3.03
C MET A 254 -15.12 0.03 -3.39
N CYS A 255 -14.82 1.04 -2.58
CA CYS A 255 -15.15 2.43 -2.93
C CYS A 255 -14.13 3.43 -2.37
N PHE A 256 -14.06 4.59 -3.01
CA PHE A 256 -13.34 5.76 -2.51
C PHE A 256 -14.31 6.71 -1.80
N HIS A 257 -13.94 7.13 -0.60
CA HIS A 257 -14.52 8.28 0.07
C HIS A 257 -13.53 9.44 -0.02
N ILE A 258 -13.94 10.52 -0.67
CA ILE A 258 -13.15 11.75 -0.79
C ILE A 258 -13.73 12.84 0.11
N GLY A 259 -12.86 13.73 0.58
CA GLY A 259 -13.21 14.89 1.39
C GLY A 259 -12.08 15.92 1.35
N HIS A 260 -12.22 16.99 2.14
CA HIS A 260 -11.22 18.04 2.23
C HIS A 260 -11.19 18.59 3.66
N SER A 261 -9.99 18.87 4.19
CA SER A 261 -9.84 19.41 5.55
C SER A 261 -10.61 20.72 5.72
N ASP A 262 -10.46 21.69 4.80
CA ASP A 262 -11.24 22.95 4.86
C ASP A 262 -12.76 22.74 4.87
N LEU A 263 -13.28 21.75 4.12
CA LEU A 263 -14.70 21.45 4.15
C LEU A 263 -15.14 20.99 5.54
N LEU A 264 -14.35 20.12 6.18
CA LEU A 264 -14.59 19.69 7.56
C LEU A 264 -14.56 20.88 8.53
N GLN A 265 -13.61 21.81 8.35
CA GLN A 265 -13.52 23.02 9.18
C GLN A 265 -14.75 23.93 9.01
N PHE A 266 -15.27 24.11 7.80
CA PHE A 266 -16.51 24.85 7.56
C PHE A 266 -17.72 24.18 8.19
N ILE A 267 -17.78 22.84 8.18
CA ILE A 267 -18.83 22.08 8.86
C ILE A 267 -18.75 22.28 10.37
N PHE A 268 -17.56 22.19 10.96
CA PHE A 268 -17.36 22.47 12.38
C PHE A 268 -17.77 23.89 12.77
N GLU A 269 -17.42 24.88 11.96
CA GLU A 269 -17.83 26.27 12.18
C GLU A 269 -19.35 26.43 12.11
N HIS A 270 -19.99 25.85 11.09
CA HIS A 270 -21.44 25.87 10.92
C HIS A 270 -22.19 25.18 12.07
N CYS A 271 -21.67 24.07 12.58
CA CYS A 271 -22.26 23.35 13.72
C CYS A 271 -21.89 23.94 15.08
N GLY A 272 -21.11 25.03 15.14
CA GLY A 272 -20.71 25.68 16.39
C GLY A 272 -19.74 24.86 17.25
N VAL A 273 -18.86 24.06 16.62
CA VAL A 273 -17.80 23.31 17.32
C VAL A 273 -16.62 24.25 17.59
N GLU A 274 -16.28 24.39 18.88
CA GLU A 274 -15.17 25.22 19.34
C GLU A 274 -13.82 24.76 18.75
N THR A 275 -12.99 25.73 18.34
CA THR A 275 -11.69 25.49 17.68
C THR A 275 -10.76 24.58 18.47
N THR A 276 -10.76 24.70 19.81
CA THR A 276 -9.98 23.87 20.74
C THR A 276 -10.35 22.39 20.69
N SER A 277 -11.62 22.08 20.46
CA SER A 277 -12.14 20.70 20.41
C SER A 277 -12.10 20.07 19.02
N ARG A 278 -11.91 20.86 17.94
CA ARG A 278 -11.99 20.36 16.56
C ARG A 278 -11.03 19.23 16.24
N ARG A 279 -9.78 19.29 16.73
CA ARG A 279 -8.78 18.22 16.50
C ARG A 279 -9.22 16.89 17.11
N LEU A 280 -9.70 16.92 18.35
CA LEU A 280 -10.19 15.72 19.03
C LEU A 280 -11.50 15.22 18.43
N ALA A 281 -12.38 16.13 18.00
CA ALA A 281 -13.61 15.79 17.30
C ALA A 281 -13.32 15.12 15.95
N ALA A 282 -12.35 15.63 15.19
CA ALA A 282 -11.90 15.02 13.93
C ALA A 282 -11.32 13.61 14.17
N ASP A 283 -10.54 13.41 15.24
CA ASP A 283 -10.03 12.07 15.60
C ASP A 283 -11.17 11.10 15.94
N ALA A 284 -12.15 11.52 16.73
CA ALA A 284 -13.33 10.70 17.03
C ALA A 284 -14.15 10.36 15.76
N LEU A 285 -14.34 11.33 14.87
CA LEU A 285 -15.02 11.14 13.58
C LEU A 285 -14.24 10.23 12.62
N SER A 286 -12.92 10.09 12.78
CA SER A 286 -12.11 9.26 11.87
C SER A 286 -12.50 7.78 11.90
N ARG A 287 -13.15 7.34 12.99
CA ARG A 287 -13.66 5.97 13.19
C ARG A 287 -15.12 5.81 12.75
N LEU A 288 -15.80 6.88 12.38
CA LEU A 288 -17.22 6.85 12.05
C LEU A 288 -17.52 5.88 10.90
N ASN A 289 -18.46 4.97 11.14
CA ASN A 289 -18.91 3.94 10.21
C ASN A 289 -17.85 2.86 9.86
N ILE A 290 -16.72 2.79 10.57
CA ILE A 290 -15.66 1.78 10.39
C ILE A 290 -15.76 0.72 11.50
N HIS A 291 -15.65 -0.57 11.18
CA HIS A 291 -15.75 -1.68 12.15
C HIS A 291 -16.95 -1.58 13.11
N ASN A 292 -18.13 -1.18 12.62
CA ASN A 292 -19.34 -0.97 13.44
C ASN A 292 -19.20 0.09 14.54
N HIS A 293 -18.31 1.08 14.37
CA HIS A 293 -18.36 2.34 15.11
C HIS A 293 -19.49 3.21 14.55
N THR A 294 -20.69 2.99 15.08
CA THR A 294 -21.88 3.74 14.67
C THR A 294 -21.82 5.18 15.15
N TRP A 295 -22.63 6.04 14.52
CA TRP A 295 -22.83 7.42 14.97
C TRP A 295 -23.11 7.51 16.48
N GLN A 296 -23.87 6.57 17.05
CA GLN A 296 -24.19 6.58 18.49
C GLN A 296 -22.96 6.47 19.39
N LYS A 297 -21.97 5.66 19.01
CA LYS A 297 -20.70 5.53 19.75
C LYS A 297 -19.87 6.80 19.63
N VAL A 298 -19.75 7.33 18.42
CA VAL A 298 -19.00 8.57 18.16
C VAL A 298 -19.66 9.76 18.86
N LYS A 299 -21.00 9.84 18.85
CA LYS A 299 -21.79 10.86 19.57
C LYS A 299 -21.52 10.85 21.07
N MET A 300 -21.39 9.68 21.69
CA MET A 300 -21.03 9.57 23.10
C MET A 300 -19.60 10.08 23.36
N GLU A 301 -18.67 9.77 22.46
CA GLU A 301 -17.27 10.24 22.55
C GLU A 301 -17.14 11.75 22.37
N LEU A 302 -17.81 12.32 21.36
CA LEU A 302 -17.84 13.77 21.10
C LEU A 302 -18.37 14.56 22.29
N ARG A 303 -19.36 14.02 23.01
CA ARG A 303 -19.96 14.63 24.22
C ARG A 303 -19.16 14.38 25.49
N SER A 304 -18.13 13.53 25.44
CA SER A 304 -17.34 13.22 26.63
C SER A 304 -16.60 14.46 27.14
N PRO A 305 -16.29 14.56 28.44
CA PRO A 305 -15.52 15.68 28.99
C PRO A 305 -14.13 15.86 28.36
N ALA A 306 -13.59 14.82 27.72
CA ALA A 306 -12.31 14.87 27.04
C ALA A 306 -12.36 15.71 25.75
N ILE A 307 -13.50 15.71 25.03
CA ILE A 307 -13.67 16.48 23.79
C ILE A 307 -14.54 17.73 24.04
N GLY A 308 -15.65 17.57 24.77
CA GLY A 308 -16.50 18.68 25.21
C GLY A 308 -17.42 19.28 24.14
N VAL A 309 -17.80 18.54 23.09
CA VAL A 309 -18.71 19.08 22.07
C VAL A 309 -20.15 19.13 22.61
N SER A 310 -20.81 20.28 22.44
CA SER A 310 -22.18 20.49 22.92
C SER A 310 -23.19 19.52 22.28
N ALA A 311 -24.27 19.20 23.01
CA ALA A 311 -25.29 18.29 22.52
C ALA A 311 -25.94 18.75 21.21
N THR A 312 -26.20 20.06 21.09
CA THR A 312 -26.77 20.71 19.91
C THR A 312 -25.81 20.66 18.74
N SER A 313 -24.53 20.96 18.94
CA SER A 313 -23.50 20.87 17.89
C SER A 313 -23.36 19.45 17.35
N VAL A 314 -23.44 18.43 18.21
CA VAL A 314 -23.41 17.02 17.77
C VAL A 314 -24.65 16.66 16.95
N ASP A 315 -25.84 17.13 17.35
CA ASP A 315 -27.07 16.84 16.60
C ASP A 315 -27.08 17.56 15.23
N GLU A 316 -26.49 18.76 15.13
CA GLU A 316 -26.25 19.44 13.85
C GLU A 316 -25.20 18.71 12.99
N LEU A 317 -24.09 18.27 13.58
CA LEU A 317 -23.06 17.48 12.88
C LEU A 317 -23.64 16.20 12.27
N GLN A 318 -24.59 15.56 12.93
CA GLN A 318 -25.23 14.33 12.43
C GLN A 318 -25.87 14.53 11.05
N LYS A 319 -26.32 15.73 10.70
CA LYS A 319 -26.93 16.02 9.39
C LYS A 319 -25.93 15.85 8.24
N PHE A 320 -24.63 15.95 8.53
CA PHE A 320 -23.52 15.78 7.61
C PHE A 320 -22.98 14.33 7.54
N ASP A 321 -23.52 13.40 8.35
CA ASP A 321 -23.21 11.95 8.26
C ASP A 321 -23.91 11.33 7.05
N PHE A 322 -23.33 11.57 5.86
CA PHE A 322 -23.77 10.96 4.63
C PHE A 322 -22.61 10.68 3.69
N ARG A 323 -22.85 9.78 2.73
CA ARG A 323 -22.00 9.60 1.55
C ARG A 323 -22.87 9.66 0.31
N ASP A 324 -22.45 10.43 -0.68
CA ASP A 324 -23.20 10.59 -1.92
C ASP A 324 -22.22 10.75 -3.09
N THR A 325 -22.70 10.47 -4.31
CA THR A 325 -21.91 10.78 -5.52
C THR A 325 -21.64 12.29 -5.59
N PRO A 326 -20.51 12.76 -6.14
CA PRO A 326 -20.09 14.16 -6.07
C PRO A 326 -21.21 15.18 -6.34
N ASN A 327 -21.91 15.08 -7.47
CA ASN A 327 -23.00 16.01 -7.82
C ASN A 327 -24.15 16.05 -6.79
N LYS A 328 -24.54 14.89 -6.24
CA LYS A 328 -25.59 14.79 -5.22
C LYS A 328 -25.12 15.34 -3.88
N ALA A 329 -23.88 15.04 -3.50
CA ALA A 329 -23.28 15.53 -2.28
C ALA A 329 -23.19 17.05 -2.27
N PHE A 330 -22.72 17.67 -3.37
CA PHE A 330 -22.65 19.14 -3.47
C PHE A 330 -24.03 19.80 -3.44
N SER A 331 -25.04 19.19 -4.06
CA SER A 331 -26.43 19.67 -3.97
C SER A 331 -26.96 19.61 -2.54
N ARG A 332 -26.68 18.51 -1.82
CA ARG A 332 -27.07 18.36 -0.42
C ARG A 332 -26.32 19.31 0.52
N LEU A 333 -25.01 19.49 0.32
CA LEU A 333 -24.22 20.47 1.07
C LEU A 333 -24.73 21.89 0.86
N LYS A 334 -25.17 22.22 -0.35
CA LYS A 334 -25.82 23.51 -0.63
C LYS A 334 -27.02 23.74 0.25
N THR A 335 -27.91 22.75 0.36
CA THR A 335 -29.10 22.82 1.21
C THR A 335 -28.77 22.84 2.70
N LEU A 336 -27.77 22.07 3.14
CA LEU A 336 -27.37 22.05 4.55
C LEU A 336 -26.73 23.36 5.01
N PHE A 337 -26.01 24.05 4.13
CA PHE A 337 -25.44 25.37 4.41
C PHE A 337 -26.41 26.53 4.13
N GLU A 338 -27.69 26.28 3.83
CA GLU A 338 -28.68 27.35 3.64
C GLU A 338 -28.81 28.19 4.92
N GLY A 339 -28.92 29.51 4.76
CA GLY A 339 -29.08 30.45 5.87
C GLY A 339 -27.79 31.14 6.37
N GLY A 340 -26.62 30.88 5.76
CA GLY A 340 -25.36 31.58 6.07
C GLY A 340 -24.42 31.77 4.88
N ASP A 341 -23.24 32.33 5.12
CA ASP A 341 -22.17 32.56 4.12
C ASP A 341 -21.24 31.35 3.93
N MET A 342 -21.42 30.29 4.74
CA MET A 342 -20.60 29.07 4.74
C MET A 342 -20.53 28.39 3.37
N TYR A 343 -21.65 28.33 2.64
CA TYR A 343 -21.66 27.75 1.29
C TYR A 343 -20.74 28.49 0.31
N GLN A 344 -20.73 29.82 0.38
CA GLN A 344 -19.89 30.66 -0.46
C GLN A 344 -18.41 30.46 -0.11
N ARG A 345 -18.07 30.37 1.19
CA ARG A 345 -16.71 30.08 1.65
C ARG A 345 -16.24 28.67 1.25
N ALA A 346 -17.11 27.67 1.29
CA ALA A 346 -16.82 26.29 0.90
C ALA A 346 -16.79 26.08 -0.63
N SER A 347 -17.21 27.07 -1.44
CA SER A 347 -17.43 26.90 -2.87
C SER A 347 -16.17 26.52 -3.64
N SER A 348 -15.02 27.13 -3.32
CA SER A 348 -13.73 26.79 -3.94
C SER A 348 -13.32 25.35 -3.61
N THR A 349 -13.44 24.95 -2.34
CA THR A 349 -13.14 23.60 -1.87
C THR A 349 -14.02 22.54 -2.53
N MET A 350 -15.32 22.81 -2.67
CA MET A 350 -16.23 21.92 -3.39
C MET A 350 -15.92 21.88 -4.90
N GLY A 351 -15.53 23.01 -5.49
CA GLY A 351 -15.04 23.07 -6.87
C GLY A 351 -13.82 22.19 -7.09
N HIS A 352 -12.84 22.27 -6.19
CA HIS A 352 -11.64 21.43 -6.19
C HIS A 352 -11.97 19.94 -6.10
N LEU A 353 -12.83 19.53 -5.16
CA LEU A 353 -13.29 18.14 -5.05
C LEU A 353 -14.00 17.64 -6.32
N LYS A 354 -14.77 18.51 -6.97
CA LYS A 354 -15.44 18.19 -8.22
C LYS A 354 -14.42 17.96 -9.34
N GLU A 355 -13.42 18.82 -9.43
CA GLU A 355 -12.34 18.71 -10.41
C GLU A 355 -11.55 17.41 -10.26
N VAL A 356 -11.19 17.03 -9.03
CA VAL A 356 -10.56 15.72 -8.73
C VAL A 356 -11.42 14.56 -9.23
N ALA A 357 -12.73 14.58 -8.95
CA ALA A 357 -13.64 13.53 -9.39
C ALA A 357 -13.77 13.47 -10.93
N GLU A 358 -13.70 14.62 -11.61
CA GLU A 358 -13.71 14.70 -13.07
C GLU A 358 -12.43 14.15 -13.69
N TYR A 359 -11.25 14.50 -13.15
CA TYR A 359 -9.97 13.91 -13.61
C TYR A 359 -9.90 12.41 -13.33
N ALA A 360 -10.36 11.95 -12.16
CA ALA A 360 -10.41 10.52 -11.84
C ALA A 360 -11.29 9.75 -12.85
N LYS A 361 -12.42 10.35 -13.26
CA LYS A 361 -13.25 9.78 -14.34
C LYS A 361 -12.52 9.72 -15.67
N ARG A 362 -11.74 10.75 -16.03
CA ARG A 362 -10.93 10.78 -17.27
C ARG A 362 -9.78 9.76 -17.25
N PHE A 363 -9.18 9.51 -16.09
CA PHE A 363 -8.21 8.42 -15.89
C PHE A 363 -8.83 7.02 -15.93
N GLY A 364 -10.16 6.92 -16.07
CA GLY A 364 -10.85 5.64 -16.06
C GLY A 364 -10.73 4.91 -14.72
N VAL A 365 -10.83 5.65 -13.61
CA VAL A 365 -10.97 5.04 -12.28
C VAL A 365 -12.30 4.28 -12.25
N ALA A 366 -12.22 2.96 -12.12
CA ALA A 366 -13.39 2.08 -12.14
C ALA A 366 -14.07 1.99 -10.76
N THR A 367 -13.30 2.16 -9.68
CA THR A 367 -13.80 2.19 -8.31
C THR A 367 -14.72 3.39 -8.08
N LYS A 368 -15.87 3.17 -7.44
CA LYS A 368 -16.86 4.24 -7.20
C LYS A 368 -16.31 5.29 -6.24
N ILE A 369 -16.51 6.56 -6.59
CA ILE A 369 -16.11 7.71 -5.78
C ILE A 369 -17.35 8.34 -5.12
N TYR A 370 -17.28 8.50 -3.79
CA TYR A 370 -18.28 9.18 -2.97
C TYR A 370 -17.65 10.35 -2.24
N VAL A 371 -18.38 11.45 -2.08
CA VAL A 371 -18.00 12.52 -1.17
C VAL A 371 -18.56 12.19 0.21
N ASN A 372 -17.68 12.17 1.21
CA ASN A 372 -18.01 12.00 2.62
C ASN A 372 -17.56 13.25 3.38
N PRO A 373 -18.46 14.16 3.76
CA PRO A 373 -18.09 15.45 4.35
C PRO A 373 -17.41 15.32 5.72
N LEU A 374 -17.72 14.27 6.48
CA LEU A 374 -17.13 14.00 7.80
C LEU A 374 -15.89 13.09 7.72
N ASN A 375 -15.31 12.88 6.54
CA ASN A 375 -14.07 12.13 6.41
C ASN A 375 -12.91 12.89 7.08
N SER A 376 -12.28 12.28 8.08
CA SER A 376 -11.26 12.93 8.91
C SER A 376 -10.07 12.02 9.25
N ILE A 377 -9.87 10.94 8.49
CA ILE A 377 -8.72 10.02 8.71
C ILE A 377 -7.41 10.79 8.56
N LYS A 378 -6.63 10.86 9.65
CA LYS A 378 -5.39 11.65 9.76
C LYS A 378 -5.54 13.12 9.32
N GLU A 379 -6.69 13.77 9.58
CA GLU A 379 -6.93 15.16 9.13
C GLU A 379 -5.83 16.15 9.56
N ASN A 380 -5.24 15.96 10.75
CA ASN A 380 -4.11 16.77 11.23
C ASN A 380 -2.90 16.78 10.28
N PHE A 381 -2.68 15.72 9.48
CA PHE A 381 -1.60 15.65 8.49
C PHE A 381 -1.97 16.41 7.23
N TYR A 382 -3.26 16.39 6.89
CA TYR A 382 -3.82 16.91 5.65
C TYR A 382 -4.53 18.25 5.85
N ALA A 383 -4.13 19.02 6.87
CA ALA A 383 -4.73 20.31 7.17
C ALA A 383 -4.66 21.24 5.93
N GLY A 384 -5.81 21.77 5.50
CA GLY A 384 -5.92 22.57 4.27
C GLY A 384 -5.79 21.79 2.95
N GLY A 385 -5.85 20.46 3.01
CA GLY A 385 -5.64 19.57 1.87
C GLY A 385 -6.82 18.65 1.54
N PHE A 386 -6.75 18.07 0.34
CA PHE A 386 -7.58 16.94 -0.07
C PHE A 386 -7.30 15.72 0.80
N LEU A 387 -8.33 14.94 1.12
CA LEU A 387 -8.21 13.71 1.89
C LEU A 387 -9.10 12.62 1.29
N PHE A 388 -8.64 11.38 1.34
CA PHE A 388 -9.38 10.25 0.81
C PHE A 388 -9.11 8.96 1.57
N SER A 389 -10.06 8.05 1.47
CA SER A 389 -9.93 6.68 1.95
C SER A 389 -10.51 5.70 0.96
N CYS A 390 -9.82 4.57 0.79
CA CYS A 390 -10.28 3.42 0.05
C CYS A 390 -10.82 2.40 1.05
N LEU A 391 -12.08 2.00 0.88
CA LEU A 391 -12.81 1.20 1.84
C LEU A 391 -13.34 -0.09 1.22
N TYR A 392 -13.37 -1.14 2.03
CA TYR A 392 -14.20 -2.31 1.78
C TYR A 392 -15.66 -1.95 2.08
N ASP A 393 -16.51 -1.88 1.07
CA ASP A 393 -17.93 -1.51 1.19
C ASP A 393 -18.82 -2.75 1.36
N LYS A 394 -18.52 -3.57 2.38
CA LYS A 394 -19.35 -4.73 2.77
C LYS A 394 -20.30 -4.33 3.92
N LYS A 395 -21.00 -5.32 4.50
CA LYS A 395 -21.85 -5.10 5.70
C LYS A 395 -21.10 -4.39 6.84
N VAL A 396 -19.82 -4.72 7.00
CA VAL A 396 -18.90 -4.03 7.91
C VAL A 396 -17.86 -3.35 7.03
N LYS A 397 -17.74 -2.03 7.15
CA LYS A 397 -16.73 -1.26 6.42
C LYS A 397 -15.40 -1.32 7.12
N ASP A 398 -14.34 -1.35 6.32
CA ASP A 398 -12.96 -1.39 6.76
C ASP A 398 -12.09 -0.55 5.83
N VAL A 399 -11.04 0.06 6.38
CA VAL A 399 -10.12 0.93 5.65
C VAL A 399 -9.03 0.08 5.02
N PHE A 400 -8.98 0.05 3.69
CA PHE A 400 -7.93 -0.62 2.94
C PHE A 400 -6.67 0.25 2.84
N ALA A 401 -6.86 1.51 2.48
CA ALA A 401 -5.80 2.51 2.38
C ALA A 401 -6.38 3.90 2.63
N ALA A 402 -5.54 4.83 3.06
CA ALA A 402 -5.93 6.21 3.26
C ALA A 402 -4.78 7.15 2.88
N GLY A 403 -5.14 8.36 2.47
CA GLY A 403 -4.20 9.31 1.92
C GLY A 403 -4.76 10.72 1.87
N GLY A 404 -3.92 11.65 1.44
CA GLY A 404 -4.28 13.05 1.33
C GLY A 404 -3.10 13.94 1.01
N ARG A 405 -3.38 15.23 0.82
CA ARG A 405 -2.41 16.28 0.55
C ARG A 405 -1.89 16.86 1.86
N TYR A 406 -0.59 16.76 2.13
CA TYR A 406 0.04 17.06 3.43
C TYR A 406 1.04 18.23 3.39
N ASP A 407 0.72 19.26 2.61
CA ASP A 407 1.53 20.48 2.46
C ASP A 407 1.82 21.16 3.81
N HIS A 408 0.81 21.21 4.69
CA HIS A 408 0.92 21.79 6.02
C HIS A 408 1.96 21.04 6.87
N LEU A 409 1.94 19.70 6.83
CA LEU A 409 2.88 18.88 7.57
C LEU A 409 4.33 19.16 7.14
N ILE A 410 4.58 19.30 5.83
CA ILE A 410 5.91 19.68 5.32
C ILE A 410 6.33 21.05 5.86
N LYS A 411 5.42 22.04 5.83
CA LYS A 411 5.69 23.40 6.33
C LYS A 411 6.04 23.39 7.83
N GLU A 412 5.35 22.58 8.63
CA GLU A 412 5.60 22.44 10.07
C GLU A 412 7.01 21.89 10.39
N GLN A 413 7.53 21.00 9.54
CA GLN A 413 8.85 20.39 9.74
C GLN A 413 10.03 21.30 9.34
N ARG A 414 9.79 22.48 8.77
CA ARG A 414 10.84 23.42 8.37
C ARG A 414 11.45 24.11 9.59
N LEU A 415 12.77 24.32 9.55
CA LEU A 415 13.44 25.15 10.54
C LEU A 415 12.95 26.60 10.39
N LYS A 416 12.52 27.21 11.51
CA LYS A 416 12.05 28.61 11.56
C LYS A 416 13.17 29.64 11.32
N THR A 417 14.40 29.19 11.13
CA THR A 417 15.59 30.02 10.93
C THR A 417 15.76 30.36 9.44
N GLY A 418 15.25 31.53 9.01
CA GLY A 418 15.74 32.37 7.90
C GLY A 418 15.96 31.79 6.48
N GLY A 419 15.69 30.51 6.21
CA GLY A 419 15.93 29.89 4.90
C GLY A 419 14.87 30.27 3.87
N ARG A 420 15.28 30.54 2.62
CA ARG A 420 14.36 30.55 1.48
C ARG A 420 14.03 29.11 1.12
N TYR A 421 12.83 28.66 1.46
CA TYR A 421 12.33 27.35 1.06
C TYR A 421 11.33 27.51 -0.07
N GLU A 422 11.51 26.77 -1.16
CA GLU A 422 10.49 26.64 -2.21
C GLU A 422 9.23 25.97 -1.63
N GLU A 423 8.04 26.42 -2.02
CA GLU A 423 6.80 25.74 -1.63
C GLU A 423 6.72 24.37 -2.29
N ARG A 424 6.37 23.36 -1.50
CA ARG A 424 6.25 21.98 -1.96
C ARG A 424 4.89 21.47 -1.54
N HIS A 425 4.19 20.92 -2.51
CA HIS A 425 2.92 20.27 -2.35
C HIS A 425 3.13 18.78 -2.46
N ALA A 426 2.58 18.01 -1.53
CA ALA A 426 2.76 16.57 -1.53
C ALA A 426 1.45 15.86 -1.24
N ILE A 427 1.17 14.84 -2.03
CA ILE A 427 0.03 13.96 -1.86
C ILE A 427 0.47 12.51 -1.98
N GLY A 428 -0.08 11.66 -1.13
CA GLY A 428 0.11 10.23 -1.24
C GLY A 428 -0.94 9.43 -0.49
N PHE A 429 -0.75 8.12 -0.47
CA PHE A 429 -1.45 7.21 0.43
C PHE A 429 -0.48 6.29 1.14
N SER A 430 -0.94 5.79 2.28
CA SER A 430 -0.33 4.67 3.01
C SER A 430 -1.22 3.42 2.88
N LEU A 431 -0.60 2.27 2.64
CA LEU A 431 -1.26 0.98 2.51
C LEU A 431 -0.52 -0.09 3.34
N ALA A 432 -1.24 -0.82 4.18
CA ALA A 432 -0.72 -2.00 4.88
C ALA A 432 -0.59 -3.19 3.91
N TRP A 433 0.46 -3.20 3.09
CA TRP A 433 0.59 -4.11 1.94
C TRP A 433 0.68 -5.59 2.34
N GLU A 434 1.20 -5.90 3.53
CA GLU A 434 1.32 -7.28 4.02
C GLU A 434 -0.05 -8.00 4.11
N TRP A 435 -1.15 -7.24 4.23
CA TRP A 435 -2.49 -7.82 4.26
C TRP A 435 -2.90 -8.43 2.91
N LEU A 436 -2.32 -7.95 1.81
CA LEU A 436 -2.52 -8.53 0.48
C LEU A 436 -1.85 -9.90 0.34
N ALA A 437 -0.79 -10.14 1.11
CA ALA A 437 -0.06 -11.40 1.12
C ALA A 437 -0.71 -12.46 2.03
N ARG A 438 -1.67 -12.07 2.87
CA ARG A 438 -2.40 -13.01 3.74
C ARG A 438 -3.42 -13.77 2.90
N VAL A 439 -3.07 -15.01 2.54
CA VAL A 439 -4.04 -15.97 1.98
C VAL A 439 -5.15 -16.15 3.01
N SER A 440 -6.39 -15.83 2.63
CA SER A 440 -7.55 -16.12 3.47
C SER A 440 -7.62 -17.63 3.67
N LYS A 441 -7.11 -18.12 4.80
CA LYS A 441 -7.52 -19.43 5.31
C LYS A 441 -9.01 -19.28 5.59
N THR A 442 -9.86 -19.70 4.65
CA THR A 442 -11.28 -19.94 4.91
C THR A 442 -11.38 -21.11 5.89
N GLY A 443 -11.09 -20.81 7.16
CA GLY A 443 -11.15 -21.68 8.31
C GLY A 443 -12.09 -21.05 9.33
N GLY A 444 -13.39 -21.09 9.03
CA GLY A 444 -14.44 -20.57 9.90
C GLY A 444 -15.81 -20.90 9.30
N LYS A 445 -16.35 -22.05 9.71
CA LYS A 445 -17.66 -22.64 9.36
C LYS A 445 -18.70 -21.63 8.83
N SER A 446 -18.86 -21.56 7.52
CA SER A 446 -20.10 -21.08 6.89
C SER A 446 -20.38 -21.92 5.64
N PHE A 447 -21.40 -22.75 5.77
CA PHE A 447 -21.90 -23.68 4.77
C PHE A 447 -22.73 -22.91 3.75
N MET A 448 -22.17 -22.45 2.62
CA MET A 448 -22.94 -22.19 1.38
C MET A 448 -22.05 -22.32 0.12
N LYS A 449 -22.38 -23.33 -0.69
CA LYS A 449 -22.03 -23.62 -2.10
C LYS A 449 -20.72 -23.03 -2.66
N LYS A 450 -19.69 -23.89 -2.70
CA LYS A 450 -18.50 -23.86 -3.56
C LYS A 450 -18.83 -23.49 -5.01
N HIS A 451 -18.32 -22.35 -5.46
CA HIS A 451 -17.75 -22.25 -6.80
C HIS A 451 -16.23 -22.34 -6.58
N GLU A 452 -15.66 -23.53 -6.79
CA GLU A 452 -14.21 -23.72 -6.64
C GLU A 452 -13.49 -23.01 -7.78
N MET A 453 -12.99 -21.82 -7.50
CA MET A 453 -11.80 -21.32 -8.17
C MET A 453 -10.72 -21.31 -7.09
N ASP A 454 -9.71 -22.17 -7.30
CA ASP A 454 -8.63 -22.41 -6.36
C ASP A 454 -7.90 -21.09 -6.04
N PRO A 455 -8.02 -20.54 -4.82
CA PRO A 455 -7.37 -19.27 -4.46
C PRO A 455 -5.84 -19.36 -4.57
N GLY A 456 -5.28 -20.58 -4.59
CA GLY A 456 -3.86 -20.85 -4.79
C GLY A 456 -3.35 -20.61 -6.22
N SER A 457 -4.22 -20.34 -7.20
CA SER A 457 -3.76 -20.22 -8.61
C SER A 457 -3.02 -18.92 -8.93
N ILE A 458 -3.20 -17.87 -8.11
CA ILE A 458 -2.56 -16.55 -8.31
C ILE A 458 -1.21 -16.47 -7.58
N PHE A 459 -1.06 -17.20 -6.47
CA PHE A 459 0.06 -17.09 -5.53
C PHE A 459 1.17 -18.15 -5.72
N MET A 460 1.37 -18.67 -6.93
CA MET A 460 2.43 -19.67 -7.17
C MET A 460 3.75 -19.04 -7.59
N GLU A 461 4.21 -18.00 -6.89
CA GLU A 461 5.63 -17.65 -6.94
C GLU A 461 6.39 -18.68 -6.09
N ARG A 462 7.36 -19.35 -6.71
CA ARG A 462 8.12 -20.44 -6.09
C ARG A 462 9.41 -19.89 -5.57
N ARG A 463 9.90 -20.49 -4.48
CA ARG A 463 11.24 -20.19 -3.98
C ARG A 463 12.33 -20.60 -4.96
N CYS A 464 12.15 -21.74 -5.62
CA CYS A 464 13.16 -22.40 -6.42
C CYS A 464 12.49 -23.20 -7.54
N ASP A 465 13.10 -23.20 -8.73
CA ASP A 465 12.55 -23.91 -9.89
C ASP A 465 12.95 -25.39 -9.88
N ILE A 466 14.18 -25.71 -9.48
CA ILE A 466 14.76 -27.04 -9.61
C ILE A 466 15.37 -27.55 -8.29
N LEU A 467 15.00 -28.77 -7.91
CA LEU A 467 15.67 -29.51 -6.84
C LEU A 467 16.63 -30.54 -7.44
N VAL A 468 17.93 -30.42 -7.20
CA VAL A 468 18.94 -31.40 -7.58
C VAL A 468 19.15 -32.38 -6.43
N ALA A 469 18.97 -33.67 -6.69
CA ALA A 469 19.06 -34.71 -5.69
C ALA A 469 19.85 -35.91 -6.18
N SER A 470 20.33 -36.74 -5.26
CA SER A 470 20.83 -38.08 -5.55
C SER A 470 20.60 -38.97 -4.34
N PHE A 471 20.43 -40.27 -4.56
CA PHE A 471 20.40 -41.25 -3.49
C PHE A 471 21.80 -41.71 -3.08
N ASP A 472 22.84 -41.25 -3.80
CA ASP A 472 24.25 -41.41 -3.42
C ASP A 472 24.82 -40.06 -2.98
N MET A 473 25.26 -40.02 -1.72
CA MET A 473 25.82 -38.84 -1.06
C MET A 473 27.13 -38.35 -1.71
N THR A 474 27.94 -39.26 -2.25
CA THR A 474 29.21 -38.91 -2.89
C THR A 474 28.98 -38.32 -4.27
N LEU A 475 28.00 -38.86 -4.99
CA LEU A 475 27.56 -38.36 -6.30
C LEU A 475 26.87 -37.00 -6.18
N LEU A 476 26.04 -36.81 -5.15
CA LEU A 476 25.40 -35.52 -4.88
C LEU A 476 26.43 -34.41 -4.61
N ARG A 477 27.48 -34.73 -3.84
CA ARG A 477 28.58 -33.79 -3.51
C ARG A 477 29.64 -33.63 -4.59
N SER A 478 29.51 -34.33 -5.72
CA SER A 478 30.39 -34.18 -6.88
C SER A 478 29.58 -33.72 -8.08
N ALA A 479 29.04 -34.65 -8.87
CA ALA A 479 28.23 -34.34 -10.06
C ALA A 479 27.01 -33.45 -9.75
N GLY A 480 26.38 -33.62 -8.58
CA GLY A 480 25.29 -32.74 -8.15
C GLY A 480 25.69 -31.27 -7.98
N LEU A 481 26.91 -30.99 -7.48
CA LEU A 481 27.44 -29.63 -7.39
C LEU A 481 27.76 -29.04 -8.77
N GLU A 482 28.31 -29.85 -9.67
CA GLU A 482 28.61 -29.42 -11.04
C GLU A 482 27.32 -29.04 -11.80
N ILE A 483 26.26 -29.83 -11.64
CA ILE A 483 24.94 -29.54 -12.22
C ILE A 483 24.35 -28.28 -11.60
N LEU A 484 24.48 -28.12 -10.28
CA LEU A 484 23.98 -26.93 -9.60
C LEU A 484 24.68 -25.66 -10.08
N GLN A 485 26.01 -25.70 -10.21
CA GLN A 485 26.79 -24.61 -10.79
C GLN A 485 26.35 -24.32 -12.24
N LEU A 486 26.18 -25.36 -13.05
CA LEU A 486 25.71 -25.22 -14.43
C LEU A 486 24.35 -24.53 -14.53
N LEU A 487 23.43 -24.83 -13.62
CA LEU A 487 22.10 -24.21 -13.57
C LEU A 487 22.19 -22.73 -13.16
N TRP A 488 23.00 -22.41 -12.16
CA TRP A 488 23.23 -21.03 -11.72
C TRP A 488 23.93 -20.17 -12.77
N ASP A 489 24.92 -20.72 -13.50
CA ASP A 489 25.60 -20.04 -14.61
C ASP A 489 24.63 -19.68 -15.76
N HIS A 490 23.43 -20.25 -15.76
CA HIS A 490 22.36 -19.99 -16.72
C HIS A 490 21.15 -19.25 -16.13
N ASP A 491 21.31 -18.60 -14.97
CA ASP A 491 20.26 -17.86 -14.26
C ASP A 491 19.02 -18.71 -13.91
N ILE A 492 19.21 -20.01 -13.68
CA ILE A 492 18.13 -20.92 -13.25
C ILE A 492 18.19 -21.11 -11.73
N SER A 493 17.10 -20.79 -11.05
CA SER A 493 16.95 -21.01 -9.61
C SER A 493 16.94 -22.50 -9.29
N ALA A 494 18.03 -22.99 -8.70
CA ALA A 494 18.19 -24.39 -8.34
C ALA A 494 18.79 -24.53 -6.94
N GLU A 495 18.50 -25.65 -6.28
CA GLU A 495 19.10 -26.00 -5.00
C GLU A 495 19.35 -27.50 -4.84
N MET A 496 20.14 -27.85 -3.83
CA MET A 496 20.50 -29.23 -3.52
C MET A 496 19.58 -29.82 -2.45
N ALA A 497 19.06 -31.02 -2.69
CA ALA A 497 18.25 -31.74 -1.73
C ALA A 497 19.06 -32.19 -0.51
N LYS A 498 18.37 -32.35 0.62
CA LYS A 498 18.95 -33.02 1.80
C LYS A 498 19.18 -34.49 1.48
N ASP A 499 20.15 -35.10 2.18
CA ASP A 499 20.45 -36.52 2.07
C ASP A 499 19.15 -37.34 2.21
N ALA A 500 18.77 -38.06 1.14
CA ALA A 500 17.56 -38.86 1.06
C ALA A 500 17.89 -40.27 0.59
N ARG A 501 17.20 -41.26 1.15
CA ARG A 501 17.46 -42.69 0.86
C ARG A 501 16.49 -43.30 -0.15
N SER A 502 15.34 -42.65 -0.37
CA SER A 502 14.34 -43.08 -1.35
C SER A 502 13.61 -41.87 -1.96
N PRO A 503 12.93 -42.06 -3.11
CA PRO A 503 12.10 -41.02 -3.71
C PRO A 503 10.99 -40.52 -2.78
N GLU A 504 10.39 -41.41 -1.97
CA GLU A 504 9.35 -41.07 -1.00
C GLU A 504 9.91 -40.25 0.16
N ASP A 505 11.10 -40.61 0.66
CA ASP A 505 11.82 -39.86 1.70
C ASP A 505 12.15 -38.43 1.22
N LEU A 506 12.64 -38.30 -0.02
CA LEU A 506 12.91 -37.00 -0.65
C LEU A 506 11.65 -36.13 -0.74
N LEU A 507 10.55 -36.69 -1.25
CA LEU A 507 9.28 -35.96 -1.35
C LEU A 507 8.71 -35.60 0.02
N SER A 508 8.92 -36.42 1.04
CA SER A 508 8.46 -36.13 2.41
C SER A 508 9.24 -34.97 3.05
N LYS A 509 10.55 -34.91 2.83
CA LYS A 509 11.45 -33.87 3.37
C LYS A 509 11.24 -32.50 2.72
N HIS A 510 10.74 -32.50 1.48
CA HIS A 510 10.49 -31.32 0.66
C HIS A 510 9.01 -31.11 0.37
N ARG A 511 8.13 -31.64 1.23
CA ARG A 511 6.67 -31.64 1.01
C ARG A 511 6.06 -30.24 0.93
N ASP A 512 6.59 -29.31 1.71
CA ASP A 512 6.08 -27.94 1.83
C ASP A 512 6.76 -26.99 0.81
N GLU A 513 7.64 -27.51 -0.05
CA GLU A 513 8.40 -26.75 -1.03
C GLU A 513 7.93 -27.07 -2.46
N ASN A 514 7.59 -26.02 -3.22
CA ASN A 514 6.98 -26.16 -4.54
C ASN A 514 8.00 -26.03 -5.68
N TYR A 515 8.72 -27.10 -6.02
CA TYR A 515 9.66 -27.16 -7.14
C TYR A 515 9.00 -27.44 -8.48
N SER A 516 9.39 -26.78 -9.57
CA SER A 516 8.90 -27.08 -10.92
C SER A 516 9.36 -28.47 -11.39
N TRP A 517 10.64 -28.77 -11.18
CA TRP A 517 11.29 -30.03 -11.54
C TRP A 517 12.20 -30.56 -10.43
N ILE A 518 12.32 -31.88 -10.34
CA ILE A 518 13.31 -32.56 -9.50
C ILE A 518 14.25 -33.34 -10.42
N ILE A 519 15.56 -33.05 -10.35
CA ILE A 519 16.60 -33.73 -11.11
C ILE A 519 17.31 -34.71 -10.18
N VAL A 520 17.16 -36.01 -10.42
CA VAL A 520 17.86 -37.06 -9.68
C VAL A 520 19.09 -37.51 -10.45
N VAL A 521 20.27 -37.24 -9.91
CA VAL A 521 21.57 -37.67 -10.46
C VAL A 521 21.77 -39.15 -10.17
N LYS A 522 21.94 -39.95 -11.23
CA LYS A 522 22.25 -41.38 -11.19
C LYS A 522 23.73 -41.61 -11.57
N PRO A 523 24.29 -42.79 -11.27
CA PRO A 523 25.59 -43.19 -11.80
C PRO A 523 25.67 -43.07 -13.33
N ASP A 524 26.88 -43.01 -13.88
CA ASP A 524 27.17 -42.87 -15.32
C ASP A 524 26.71 -41.55 -15.96
N SER A 525 26.68 -40.45 -15.18
CA SER A 525 26.28 -39.11 -15.65
C SER A 525 24.87 -39.05 -16.27
N MET A 526 23.99 -39.93 -15.81
CA MET A 526 22.58 -39.97 -16.21
C MET A 526 21.71 -39.20 -15.22
N LEU A 527 20.74 -38.45 -15.72
CA LEU A 527 19.81 -37.64 -14.94
C LEU A 527 18.40 -38.13 -15.15
N LYS A 528 17.64 -38.27 -14.06
CA LYS A 528 16.20 -38.51 -14.10
C LYS A 528 15.46 -37.25 -13.69
N ILE A 529 14.73 -36.65 -14.62
CA ILE A 529 13.94 -35.44 -14.37
C ILE A 529 12.49 -35.79 -14.14
N LYS A 530 11.96 -35.34 -13.00
CA LYS A 530 10.57 -35.48 -12.62
C LYS A 530 9.87 -34.13 -12.64
N THR A 531 8.79 -34.04 -13.40
CA THR A 531 7.96 -32.83 -13.49
C THR A 531 6.88 -32.87 -12.40
N MET A 532 6.86 -31.89 -11.50
CA MET A 532 5.96 -31.94 -10.34
C MET A 532 4.54 -31.42 -10.62
N HIS A 533 4.37 -30.61 -11.67
CA HIS A 533 3.13 -29.84 -11.94
C HIS A 533 2.17 -30.54 -12.88
N ARG A 534 2.65 -31.52 -13.62
CA ARG A 534 1.90 -32.30 -14.59
C ARG A 534 2.15 -33.77 -14.28
N LYS A 535 1.16 -34.46 -13.72
CA LYS A 535 1.23 -35.91 -13.49
C LYS A 535 1.13 -36.70 -14.81
N ASP A 536 0.70 -36.01 -15.85
CA ASP A 536 0.48 -36.46 -17.21
C ASP A 536 1.77 -36.42 -18.07
N VAL A 537 2.84 -35.80 -17.57
CA VAL A 537 4.16 -35.82 -18.22
C VAL A 537 5.01 -36.93 -17.58
N PRO A 538 5.52 -37.89 -18.35
CA PRO A 538 6.36 -38.97 -17.81
C PRO A 538 7.72 -38.45 -17.34
N ASP A 539 8.34 -39.17 -16.41
CA ASP A 539 9.72 -38.93 -16.00
C ASP A 539 10.66 -39.10 -17.20
N VAL A 540 11.62 -38.19 -17.37
CA VAL A 540 12.58 -38.19 -18.49
C VAL A 540 13.96 -38.58 -17.99
N ASP A 541 14.58 -39.58 -18.62
CA ASP A 541 15.99 -39.93 -18.38
C ASP A 541 16.86 -39.34 -19.50
N LEU A 542 17.90 -38.58 -19.15
CA LEU A 542 18.79 -37.90 -20.10
C LEU A 542 20.24 -37.80 -19.59
N PRO A 543 21.24 -37.78 -20.48
CA PRO A 543 22.62 -37.56 -20.08
C PRO A 543 22.83 -36.10 -19.64
N GLN A 544 23.75 -35.88 -18.69
CA GLN A 544 24.08 -34.56 -18.14
C GLN A 544 24.37 -33.50 -19.22
N SER A 545 24.99 -33.89 -20.34
CA SER A 545 25.30 -32.99 -21.46
C SER A 545 24.07 -32.41 -22.18
N GLN A 546 22.91 -33.09 -22.10
CA GLN A 546 21.68 -32.67 -22.78
C GLN A 546 20.71 -31.92 -21.84
N LEU A 547 21.05 -31.77 -20.57
CA LEU A 547 20.20 -31.15 -19.56
C LEU A 547 19.69 -29.76 -19.98
N MET A 548 20.61 -28.89 -20.43
CA MET A 548 20.27 -27.53 -20.82
C MET A 548 19.46 -27.45 -22.11
N ALA A 549 19.67 -28.39 -23.04
CA ALA A 549 18.90 -28.48 -24.27
C ALA A 549 17.43 -28.83 -24.00
N TRP A 550 17.18 -29.66 -22.98
CA TRP A 550 15.84 -30.02 -22.54
C TRP A 550 15.17 -28.95 -21.66
N LEU A 551 15.90 -28.34 -20.73
CA LEU A 551 15.33 -27.34 -19.80
C LEU A 551 14.91 -26.03 -20.48
N ARG A 552 15.66 -25.55 -21.48
CA ARG A 552 15.40 -24.23 -22.10
C ARG A 552 14.01 -24.13 -22.76
N PRO A 553 13.54 -25.09 -23.59
CA PRO A 553 12.18 -25.09 -24.12
C PRO A 553 11.11 -25.15 -23.03
N GLU A 554 11.31 -25.99 -22.00
CA GLU A 554 10.36 -26.19 -20.91
C GLU A 554 10.20 -24.93 -20.05
N LEU A 555 11.30 -24.23 -19.76
CA LEU A 555 11.28 -22.93 -19.09
C LEU A 555 10.51 -21.88 -19.92
N LYS A 556 10.77 -21.80 -21.23
CA LYS A 556 10.06 -20.86 -22.12
C LYS A 556 8.56 -21.15 -22.20
N GLU A 557 8.15 -22.42 -22.31
CA GLU A 557 6.74 -22.79 -22.35
C GLU A 557 6.04 -22.48 -21.01
N ARG A 558 6.74 -22.70 -19.89
CA ARG A 558 6.26 -22.32 -18.55
C ARG A 558 6.07 -20.81 -18.44
N ASP A 559 7.07 -20.02 -18.82
CA ASP A 559 7.03 -18.56 -18.72
C ASP A 559 5.93 -17.97 -19.60
N ALA A 560 5.75 -18.50 -20.81
CA ALA A 560 4.64 -18.13 -21.70
C ALA A 560 3.27 -18.40 -21.07
N ARG A 561 3.12 -19.53 -20.35
CA ARG A 561 1.88 -19.87 -19.63
C ARG A 561 1.65 -18.98 -18.40
N ALA A 562 2.69 -18.67 -17.63
CA ALA A 562 2.60 -17.75 -16.50
C ALA A 562 2.18 -16.34 -16.95
N PHE A 563 2.80 -15.84 -18.03
CA PHE A 563 2.48 -14.54 -18.63
C PHE A 563 1.05 -14.48 -19.20
N SER A 564 0.57 -15.59 -19.80
CA SER A 564 -0.82 -15.70 -20.26
C SER A 564 -1.83 -15.63 -19.12
N LYS A 565 -1.53 -16.22 -17.95
CA LYS A 565 -2.41 -16.18 -16.77
C LYS A 565 -2.52 -14.76 -16.21
N LEU A 566 -1.40 -14.04 -16.09
CA LEU A 566 -1.37 -12.66 -15.61
C LEU A 566 -2.17 -11.69 -16.50
N LYS A 567 -2.10 -11.87 -17.83
CA LYS A 567 -2.91 -11.11 -18.78
C LYS A 567 -4.39 -11.49 -18.75
N SER A 568 -4.69 -12.78 -18.56
CA SER A 568 -6.08 -13.25 -18.51
C SER A 568 -6.84 -12.77 -17.27
N SER A 569 -6.17 -12.63 -16.12
CA SER A 569 -6.77 -12.03 -14.91
C SER A 569 -7.04 -10.53 -15.07
N ALA A 570 -6.18 -9.80 -15.79
CA ALA A 570 -6.43 -8.41 -16.14
C ALA A 570 -7.56 -8.25 -17.18
N SER A 571 -7.74 -9.22 -18.07
CA SER A 571 -8.74 -9.18 -19.14
C SER A 571 -10.13 -9.67 -18.69
N GLN A 572 -10.20 -10.66 -17.79
CA GLN A 572 -11.47 -11.21 -17.29
C GLN A 572 -12.20 -10.28 -16.30
N ALA A 573 -11.51 -9.31 -15.69
CA ALA A 573 -12.13 -8.27 -14.87
C ALA A 573 -13.00 -7.31 -15.70
N ILE A 574 -12.77 -7.22 -17.02
CA ILE A 574 -13.49 -6.30 -17.91
C ILE A 574 -14.82 -6.92 -18.42
N GLU A 575 -14.92 -8.25 -18.52
CA GLU A 575 -16.13 -8.92 -19.03
C GLU A 575 -17.20 -9.19 -17.95
N ALA A 576 -16.87 -9.11 -16.65
CA ALA A 576 -17.81 -9.41 -15.56
C ALA A 576 -18.81 -8.28 -15.23
N THR A 577 -18.70 -7.13 -15.88
CA THR A 577 -19.65 -6.01 -15.73
C THR A 577 -19.98 -5.41 -17.09
N GLY A 578 -21.08 -5.84 -17.68
CA GLY A 578 -21.54 -5.29 -18.95
C GLY A 578 -22.95 -5.70 -19.36
N SER A 579 -23.98 -5.05 -18.80
CA SER A 579 -25.20 -4.75 -19.57
C SER A 579 -25.08 -3.33 -20.13
N SER A 580 -24.83 -3.29 -21.44
CA SER A 580 -25.16 -2.24 -22.43
C SER A 580 -24.84 -0.77 -22.12
N SER A 581 -23.76 -0.29 -22.76
CA SER A 581 -23.66 0.88 -23.67
C SER A 581 -22.31 1.57 -23.49
N GLY A 582 -21.35 1.21 -24.36
CA GLY A 582 -19.93 1.53 -24.19
C GLY A 582 -19.46 2.85 -24.81
N PRO A 583 -18.18 3.19 -24.58
CA PRO A 583 -17.33 3.74 -25.62
C PRO A 583 -15.98 3.00 -25.77
N GLN A 584 -15.38 3.21 -26.94
CA GLN A 584 -14.30 2.47 -27.61
C GLN A 584 -12.95 2.48 -26.87
N SER A 585 -12.48 1.29 -26.48
CA SER A 585 -11.08 0.88 -26.62
C SER A 585 -10.94 0.14 -27.96
N GLU A 586 -9.74 0.15 -28.55
CA GLU A 586 -9.44 -0.43 -29.87
C GLU A 586 -10.16 -1.77 -30.08
N ALA A 587 -11.08 -1.76 -31.05
CA ALA A 587 -11.92 -2.87 -31.35
C ALA A 587 -11.06 -4.10 -31.68
N ARG A 588 -11.08 -5.11 -30.81
CA ARG A 588 -11.33 -6.45 -31.35
C ARG A 588 -12.66 -6.33 -32.07
N GLN A 589 -12.62 -6.01 -33.36
CA GLN A 589 -13.74 -6.30 -34.24
C GLN A 589 -13.91 -7.81 -34.09
N ASP A 590 -14.96 -8.23 -33.38
CA ASP A 590 -15.42 -9.59 -33.46
C ASP A 590 -15.66 -9.86 -34.94
N GLN A 591 -14.72 -10.55 -35.58
CA GLN A 591 -14.83 -10.89 -36.99
C GLN A 591 -16.15 -11.65 -37.15
N GLU A 592 -17.03 -11.17 -38.03
CA GLU A 592 -18.34 -11.79 -38.25
C GLU A 592 -18.16 -13.17 -38.89
N VAL A 593 -18.24 -14.23 -38.08
CA VAL A 593 -18.12 -15.61 -38.59
C VAL A 593 -19.50 -16.14 -39.00
N LYS A 594 -19.78 -16.14 -40.31
CA LYS A 594 -20.96 -16.81 -40.90
C LYS A 594 -20.70 -18.29 -41.12
N VAL A 595 -21.38 -19.14 -40.35
CA VAL A 595 -21.28 -20.61 -40.46
C VAL A 595 -22.37 -21.14 -41.39
N LEU A 596 -21.97 -21.66 -42.54
CA LEU A 596 -22.84 -22.37 -43.49
C LEU A 596 -22.65 -23.88 -43.33
N VAL A 597 -23.74 -24.64 -43.29
CA VAL A 597 -23.71 -26.11 -43.13
C VAL A 597 -24.43 -26.75 -44.32
N ALA A 598 -23.82 -27.77 -44.93
CA ALA A 598 -24.44 -28.53 -46.01
C ALA A 598 -25.67 -29.32 -45.50
N SER A 599 -26.72 -29.42 -46.32
CA SER A 599 -28.03 -30.01 -45.98
C SER A 599 -28.03 -31.53 -45.72
N THR A 600 -26.89 -32.20 -45.79
CA THR A 600 -26.74 -33.63 -45.51
C THR A 600 -26.36 -33.88 -44.05
N LYS A 601 -27.20 -34.67 -43.36
CA LYS A 601 -27.18 -35.02 -41.92
C LYS A 601 -25.77 -35.05 -41.30
N SER A 602 -25.34 -33.92 -40.71
CA SER A 602 -24.10 -33.84 -39.94
C SER A 602 -24.40 -33.88 -38.44
N LYS A 603 -23.52 -34.53 -37.65
CA LYS A 603 -23.61 -34.60 -36.18
C LYS A 603 -23.77 -33.20 -35.58
N LYS A 604 -24.62 -33.06 -34.55
CA LYS A 604 -24.75 -31.82 -33.76
C LYS A 604 -23.34 -31.38 -33.32
N PHE A 605 -22.88 -30.23 -33.83
CA PHE A 605 -21.60 -29.65 -33.45
C PHE A 605 -21.83 -28.33 -32.69
N ASN A 606 -20.86 -27.95 -31.87
CA ASN A 606 -20.95 -26.75 -31.07
C ASN A 606 -20.59 -25.52 -31.94
N ARG A 607 -21.60 -24.74 -32.31
CA ARG A 607 -21.43 -23.54 -33.14
C ARG A 607 -20.47 -22.52 -32.51
N ARG A 608 -20.41 -22.41 -31.18
CA ARG A 608 -19.52 -21.48 -30.47
C ARG A 608 -18.04 -21.89 -30.61
N GLN A 609 -17.75 -23.18 -30.48
CA GLN A 609 -16.40 -23.71 -30.72
C GLN A 609 -15.94 -23.51 -32.16
N VAL A 610 -16.84 -23.61 -33.14
CA VAL A 610 -16.50 -23.34 -34.56
C VAL A 610 -16.19 -21.86 -34.77
N VAL A 611 -16.92 -20.95 -34.12
CA VAL A 611 -16.65 -19.50 -34.18
C VAL A 611 -15.30 -19.18 -33.53
N ASP A 612 -15.04 -19.68 -32.32
CA ASP A 612 -13.78 -19.45 -31.61
C ASP A 612 -12.58 -20.00 -32.41
N GLN A 613 -12.71 -21.21 -32.96
CA GLN A 613 -11.68 -21.82 -33.79
C GLN A 613 -11.45 -21.05 -35.10
N ALA A 614 -12.51 -20.54 -35.73
CA ALA A 614 -12.41 -19.74 -36.95
C ALA A 614 -11.67 -18.41 -36.68
N GLN A 615 -11.97 -17.75 -35.57
CA GLN A 615 -11.28 -16.51 -35.16
C GLN A 615 -9.81 -16.76 -34.84
N ILE A 616 -9.49 -17.84 -34.11
CA ILE A 616 -8.09 -18.23 -33.83
C ILE A 616 -7.35 -18.55 -35.13
N SER A 617 -7.99 -19.27 -36.05
CA SER A 617 -7.41 -19.62 -37.35
C SER A 617 -7.17 -18.38 -38.23
N ALA A 618 -8.10 -17.44 -38.26
CA ALA A 618 -7.95 -16.18 -39.00
C ALA A 618 -6.81 -15.33 -38.42
N ALA A 619 -6.72 -15.22 -37.09
CA ALA A 619 -5.61 -14.52 -36.44
C ALA A 619 -4.25 -15.18 -36.73
N ASN A 620 -4.19 -16.51 -36.74
CA ASN A 620 -2.97 -17.24 -37.08
C ASN A 620 -2.59 -17.08 -38.56
N LEU A 621 -3.57 -17.01 -39.47
CA LEU A 621 -3.32 -16.73 -40.87
C LEU A 621 -2.73 -15.32 -41.07
N VAL A 622 -3.27 -14.31 -40.40
CA VAL A 622 -2.70 -12.95 -40.47
C VAL A 622 -1.29 -12.92 -39.88
N ARG A 623 -1.02 -13.68 -38.81
CA ARG A 623 0.33 -13.81 -38.26
C ARG A 623 1.30 -14.48 -39.24
N SER A 624 0.87 -15.48 -40.02
CA SER A 624 1.75 -16.10 -41.02
C SER A 624 2.10 -15.17 -42.18
N PHE A 625 1.36 -14.07 -42.36
CA PHE A 625 1.73 -13.06 -43.36
C PHE A 625 3.01 -12.34 -42.92
N LEU A 626 3.22 -12.15 -41.61
CA LEU A 626 4.40 -11.47 -41.05
C LEU A 626 5.73 -12.20 -41.32
N ASP A 627 5.69 -13.49 -41.68
CA ASP A 627 6.86 -14.26 -42.13
C ASP A 627 7.28 -13.90 -43.57
N GLY A 628 6.51 -13.05 -44.25
CA GLY A 628 6.76 -12.58 -45.61
C GLY A 628 7.90 -11.57 -45.71
N ALA A 629 8.58 -11.55 -46.85
CA ALA A 629 9.66 -10.60 -47.12
C ALA A 629 9.12 -9.19 -47.36
N ILE A 630 9.83 -8.16 -46.88
CA ILE A 630 9.45 -6.76 -47.05
C ILE A 630 10.42 -6.08 -48.02
N LEU A 631 9.90 -5.50 -49.11
CA LEU A 631 10.64 -4.70 -50.08
C LEU A 631 10.42 -3.22 -49.77
N ALA A 632 11.46 -2.55 -49.28
CA ALA A 632 11.41 -1.11 -49.04
C ALA A 632 11.79 -0.33 -50.31
N ILE A 633 10.90 0.53 -50.80
CA ILE A 633 11.04 1.24 -52.07
C ILE A 633 10.76 2.74 -51.90
N GLU A 634 11.34 3.56 -52.76
CA GLU A 634 11.10 5.00 -52.81
C GLU A 634 10.32 5.32 -54.09
N THR A 635 9.02 5.57 -53.97
CA THR A 635 8.21 5.90 -55.14
C THR A 635 7.03 6.81 -54.81
N THR A 636 6.29 7.25 -55.82
CA THR A 636 5.05 8.00 -55.65
C THR A 636 3.88 7.05 -55.37
N ASP A 637 2.85 7.52 -54.65
CA ASP A 637 1.68 6.69 -54.31
C ASP A 637 0.93 6.19 -55.57
N GLN A 638 1.01 6.91 -56.68
CA GLN A 638 0.47 6.48 -57.96
C GLN A 638 1.09 5.16 -58.45
N VAL A 639 2.40 4.98 -58.27
CA VAL A 639 3.10 3.74 -58.64
C VAL A 639 2.73 2.59 -57.70
N ILE A 640 2.50 2.87 -56.41
CA ILE A 640 2.03 1.87 -55.43
C ILE A 640 0.62 1.38 -55.79
N SER A 641 -0.29 2.27 -56.18
CA SER A 641 -1.63 1.90 -56.63
C SER A 641 -1.59 1.06 -57.89
N LEU A 642 -0.76 1.41 -58.87
CA LEU A 642 -0.59 0.60 -60.08
C LEU A 642 0.02 -0.78 -59.77
N LEU A 643 0.94 -0.86 -58.80
CA LEU A 643 1.56 -2.12 -58.40
C LEU A 643 0.54 -3.08 -57.78
N GLN A 644 -0.44 -2.58 -57.02
CA GLN A 644 -1.54 -3.39 -56.45
C GLN A 644 -2.39 -4.08 -57.51
N GLU A 645 -2.46 -3.52 -58.72
CA GLU A 645 -3.22 -4.07 -59.84
C GLU A 645 -2.41 -5.05 -60.71
N THR A 646 -1.14 -5.29 -60.38
CA THR A 646 -0.27 -6.24 -61.09
C THR A 646 -0.25 -7.61 -60.43
N SER A 647 -0.13 -8.66 -61.25
CA SER A 647 0.21 -10.01 -60.79
C SER A 647 1.43 -10.53 -61.54
N LEU A 648 2.29 -11.29 -60.87
CA LEU A 648 3.49 -11.87 -61.50
C LEU A 648 3.13 -12.89 -62.57
N SER A 649 1.93 -13.46 -62.53
CA SER A 649 1.45 -14.39 -63.55
C SER A 649 0.87 -13.69 -64.79
N ASP A 650 0.56 -12.39 -64.75
CA ASP A 650 0.09 -11.61 -65.90
C ASP A 650 1.15 -10.62 -66.41
N HIS A 651 1.88 -11.01 -67.45
CA HIS A 651 2.88 -10.16 -68.11
C HIS A 651 2.29 -8.87 -68.73
N GLU A 652 1.00 -8.84 -69.09
CA GLU A 652 0.40 -7.61 -69.62
C GLU A 652 0.20 -6.55 -68.53
N SER A 653 -0.12 -6.95 -67.30
CA SER A 653 -0.30 -6.04 -66.16
C SER A 653 0.96 -5.22 -65.88
N TRP A 654 2.12 -5.87 -65.83
CA TRP A 654 3.43 -5.23 -65.66
C TRP A 654 3.82 -4.34 -66.85
N LYS A 655 3.45 -4.73 -68.08
CA LYS A 655 3.70 -3.92 -69.28
C LYS A 655 2.87 -2.63 -69.27
N ARG A 656 1.63 -2.68 -68.80
CA ARG A 656 0.78 -1.48 -68.60
C ARG A 656 1.37 -0.56 -67.53
N MET A 657 1.86 -1.12 -66.43
CA MET A 657 2.55 -0.37 -65.37
C MET A 657 3.81 0.33 -65.90
N GLU A 658 4.67 -0.34 -66.66
CA GLU A 658 5.85 0.29 -67.28
C GLU A 658 5.49 1.45 -68.21
N GLN A 659 4.38 1.34 -68.94
CA GLN A 659 3.94 2.36 -69.89
C GLN A 659 3.36 3.59 -69.20
N ALA A 660 2.67 3.40 -68.07
CA ALA A 660 2.03 4.46 -67.29
C ALA A 660 3.00 5.34 -66.48
N VAL A 661 4.26 4.90 -66.36
CA VAL A 661 5.28 5.49 -65.49
C VAL A 661 6.33 6.27 -66.30
N THR A 662 6.98 7.28 -65.70
CA THR A 662 7.93 8.15 -66.41
C THR A 662 9.18 7.37 -66.87
N MET A 663 9.89 7.88 -67.89
CA MET A 663 11.07 7.20 -68.46
C MET A 663 12.17 6.88 -67.42
N ASN A 664 12.32 7.71 -66.38
CA ASN A 664 13.30 7.50 -65.31
C ASN A 664 12.86 6.40 -64.33
N GLU A 665 11.56 6.29 -64.07
CA GLU A 665 10.99 5.31 -63.15
C GLU A 665 10.78 3.93 -63.81
N ARG A 666 10.75 3.84 -65.16
CA ARG A 666 10.66 2.55 -65.89
C ARG A 666 11.78 1.58 -65.54
N LYS A 667 13.01 2.07 -65.38
CA LYS A 667 14.15 1.24 -64.98
C LYS A 667 13.94 0.70 -63.56
N TYR A 668 13.44 1.55 -62.66
CA TYR A 668 13.13 1.20 -61.28
C TYR A 668 12.02 0.14 -61.20
N VAL A 669 10.92 0.30 -61.96
CA VAL A 669 9.83 -0.68 -62.01
C VAL A 669 10.29 -2.05 -62.54
N ARG A 670 11.23 -2.08 -63.50
CA ARG A 670 11.84 -3.35 -63.96
C ARG A 670 12.67 -4.04 -62.88
N GLU A 671 13.45 -3.28 -62.12
CA GLU A 671 14.21 -3.81 -60.98
C GLU A 671 13.28 -4.37 -59.90
N LEU A 672 12.15 -3.70 -59.64
CA LEU A 672 11.10 -4.20 -58.74
C LEU A 672 10.50 -5.52 -59.24
N HIS A 673 10.17 -5.60 -60.52
CA HIS A 673 9.63 -6.82 -61.13
C HIS A 673 10.60 -8.00 -61.00
N VAL A 674 11.88 -7.80 -61.32
CA VAL A 674 12.93 -8.84 -61.20
C VAL A 674 13.10 -9.31 -59.74
N GLN A 675 13.03 -8.38 -58.78
CA GLN A 675 13.17 -8.71 -57.37
C GLN A 675 11.99 -9.54 -56.84
N LEU A 676 10.77 -9.21 -57.24
CA LEU A 676 9.57 -9.97 -56.90
C LEU A 676 9.59 -11.36 -57.56
N ASP A 677 10.04 -11.47 -58.81
CA ASP A 677 10.19 -12.75 -59.52
C ASP A 677 11.26 -13.64 -58.87
N THR A 678 12.35 -13.04 -58.36
CA THR A 678 13.37 -13.75 -57.57
C THR A 678 12.80 -14.33 -56.28
N TRP A 679 11.89 -13.60 -55.62
CA TRP A 679 11.22 -14.09 -54.41
C TRP A 679 10.20 -15.19 -54.71
N ARG A 680 9.49 -15.10 -55.84
CA ARG A 680 8.64 -16.19 -56.35
C ARG A 680 9.44 -17.47 -56.60
N ALA A 681 10.57 -17.40 -57.29
CA ALA A 681 11.44 -18.56 -57.49
C ALA A 681 11.96 -19.14 -56.16
N GLY A 682 12.22 -18.28 -55.16
CA GLY A 682 12.59 -18.70 -53.80
C GLY A 682 11.46 -19.39 -53.02
N TYR A 683 10.21 -19.00 -53.25
CA TYR A 683 9.02 -19.69 -52.74
C TYR A 683 8.89 -21.08 -53.37
N GLU A 684 8.94 -21.18 -54.70
CA GLU A 684 8.76 -22.43 -55.45
C GLU A 684 9.87 -23.46 -55.19
N GLY A 685 11.11 -23.01 -54.94
CA GLY A 685 12.26 -23.90 -54.76
C GLY A 685 12.70 -24.19 -53.31
N LYS A 686 12.35 -23.36 -52.32
CA LYS A 686 12.90 -23.46 -50.94
C LYS A 686 11.87 -23.35 -49.80
N GLY A 687 10.56 -23.38 -50.10
CA GLY A 687 9.52 -23.35 -49.07
C GLY A 687 9.47 -22.04 -48.27
N LYS A 688 9.89 -20.92 -48.87
CA LYS A 688 9.75 -19.57 -48.27
C LYS A 688 8.28 -19.14 -48.21
N SER A 689 7.96 -18.09 -47.47
CA SER A 689 6.58 -17.58 -47.42
C SER A 689 6.14 -17.04 -48.80
N LYS A 690 4.89 -17.34 -49.21
CA LYS A 690 4.26 -16.78 -50.41
C LYS A 690 3.85 -15.30 -50.26
N HIS A 691 3.89 -14.81 -49.02
CA HIS A 691 3.50 -13.47 -48.65
C HIS A 691 4.69 -12.52 -48.84
N ALA A 692 4.49 -11.39 -49.50
CA ALA A 692 5.45 -10.30 -49.56
C ALA A 692 4.77 -8.97 -49.23
N PHE A 693 5.55 -8.01 -48.76
CA PHE A 693 5.09 -6.64 -48.54
C PHE A 693 5.97 -5.65 -49.27
N ILE A 694 5.36 -4.59 -49.76
CA ILE A 694 6.07 -3.48 -50.41
C ILE A 694 5.81 -2.25 -49.57
N TYR A 695 6.88 -1.69 -49.00
CA TYR A 695 6.85 -0.55 -48.11
C TYR A 695 7.43 0.68 -48.81
N ASN A 696 6.61 1.71 -48.99
CA ASN A 696 7.06 3.00 -49.50
C ASN A 696 7.60 3.83 -48.34
N PHE A 697 8.92 3.95 -48.21
CA PHE A 697 9.51 4.74 -47.13
C PHE A 697 9.41 6.26 -47.33
N ARG A 698 8.93 6.71 -48.50
CA ARG A 698 8.63 8.13 -48.77
C ARG A 698 7.30 8.57 -48.17
N THR A 699 6.27 7.73 -48.23
CA THR A 699 4.89 8.07 -47.82
C THR A 699 4.38 7.24 -46.64
N GLY A 700 5.14 6.22 -46.24
CA GLY A 700 4.78 5.31 -45.15
C GLY A 700 3.75 4.24 -45.53
N THR A 701 3.35 4.15 -46.80
CA THR A 701 2.36 3.18 -47.29
C THR A 701 2.95 1.77 -47.35
N CYS A 702 2.22 0.77 -46.86
CA CYS A 702 2.59 -0.63 -46.94
C CYS A 702 1.51 -1.43 -47.67
N VAL A 703 1.91 -2.25 -48.63
CA VAL A 703 1.02 -3.03 -49.49
C VAL A 703 1.38 -4.51 -49.43
N TYR A 704 0.38 -5.37 -49.30
CA TYR A 704 0.53 -6.81 -49.43
C TYR A 704 0.61 -7.22 -50.90
N TYR A 705 1.59 -8.06 -51.25
CA TYR A 705 1.78 -8.63 -52.58
C TYR A 705 1.87 -10.16 -52.49
N ASP A 706 0.99 -10.87 -53.21
CA ASP A 706 0.98 -12.33 -53.24
C ASP A 706 1.92 -12.84 -54.33
N LEU A 707 2.99 -13.53 -53.95
CA LEU A 707 3.98 -14.06 -54.89
C LEU A 707 3.46 -15.28 -55.67
N SER A 708 2.31 -15.84 -55.29
CA SER A 708 1.66 -16.96 -55.98
C SER A 708 0.60 -16.52 -57.02
N ALA A 709 0.30 -15.23 -57.11
CA ALA A 709 -0.76 -14.66 -57.95
C ALA A 709 -0.40 -14.47 -59.42
#